data_AF-A0A7W8EAX5-F1
#
_entry.id   AF-A0A7W8EAX5-F1
#
_cell.length_a   1.000
_cell.length_b   1.000
_cell.length_c   1.000
_cell.angle_alpha   90.00
_cell.angle_beta   90.00
_cell.angle_gamma   90.00
#
_symmetry.space_group_name_H-M   'P 1'
#
loop_
_entity.id
_entity.type
_entity.pdbx_description
1 polymer ?
#
loop_
_entity_poly.entity_id
_entity_poly.type
_entity_poly.pdbx_seq_one_letter_code
_entity_poly.pdbx_strand_id
1 'polypeptide(L)'
;MQGGMGKSHKVAGKFLIVGLVLVEMLAMAGCGGSSSSTSGTQTATPAFSPGGGTYTASTPVTLSDATQGAVLYCTTDGTTPTASSPQCSQPTTVFKSEFLQAIAVAPGMSPSAVASAGYTINLNTAPTPSISPAGGTYTGPQQIKINDSLSGANIYYTLDGSTPTASSKLYTGPLTISQNTTLSAVAIAAGYTASAINSATYTIQAQLPTPVISSISPTFASAGGAAFTLTVNGTNFVSGSTVQWSGTALATTYGSATQLTAAVPASLIASAGTANVTVAQASGVSAATTFTINNVGPTITALNPSSGAAGTSVTITGTNFTGATAVNFGATPATSFNVNSATSITAVAPAGSGTVDVKVVAPNGTSATAAADQFTYSANAPTVTGISPASGPSAGGTSVTITGTNFTGATAVNFGATPATSLTVNSATSITAVSPAGSGTVDITVVTPGGTSVTSTVDQFIFGAITLNGTVVSGTSPITGATVQLYAAGTTGYGKGSSALATIPATILTDSKGTFTLQYACPAGGAPGDQMYLVATGGDSGSGANSSLALMAGLGTCGTLPSSVTLNEVTTIASAYALSAFATVNTSGGITVGAPALATTDLSCNAASGWLSTGIETCNYTGLSSAFKAVSNLVDLGTGTALTNTPAYKVDLAGDPNILNNSTVPTTRINALADMLASCVESSGSSCGSGLFASAKPSGGTQPGDTLQAALDIAQNPGNNVATLLGLVASMTTQPYSLTSPDPGSSPLAVTGPDVPTDLTLALTFTGAGLGVGPGVTFADGSNGGSLNGAMGVDAAGNIWVGAGIFSTNTYQTSALMIAGFNALGAPLSQTPATTLSSGTPTYGGYNPEPNLNLIPDITSLAIDQSGNLWVNDGTGNVVEINTSPSLSAQKPVSVGVTQGMAIDGSGNAWFIVSGTNVGDIQANGTIGITGTTLSSYNLSYLAFDVGGGLWAAGKNPAFGGDVLQVSTLDGSISYDAFPSSSSPASYSTTLAADGGGHIYGCDGTGTKLNEIQSGSVLNTYPIATQRACGTQLVLDGQGHLFSVLNNPSTSSGVGNFNTNIDEFTTGGKLISPLANGYTGTSSTETPTLITDTNVLGNPVPGISAAIDSSGDLWVLNADSFGSNVRGNALVEYIGIGAPVITPASTALANGLLGVRP
;
A
#
# COMPACT_ATOMS: atom_id res chain seq x y z
N MET A 1 -24.18 -51.62 44.33
CA MET A 1 -24.81 -52.94 44.59
C MET A 1 -23.72 -53.98 44.44
N GLN A 2 -23.73 -55.03 45.25
CA GLN A 2 -22.59 -55.98 45.28
C GLN A 2 -21.24 -55.24 45.68
N GLY A 3 -20.08 -55.90 45.89
CA GLY A 3 -18.76 -55.27 46.31
C GLY A 3 -17.31 -55.71 45.58
N GLY A 4 -16.91 -56.35 46.82
CA GLY A 4 -15.83 -57.23 47.48
C GLY A 4 -14.31 -57.37 47.10
N MET A 5 -13.42 -56.63 47.78
CA MET A 5 -11.97 -56.35 47.52
C MET A 5 -11.13 -57.24 46.56
N GLY A 6 -10.24 -56.61 45.76
CA GLY A 6 -9.12 -57.29 45.08
C GLY A 6 -7.91 -56.41 44.72
N LYS A 7 -6.85 -56.41 45.54
CA LYS A 7 -5.53 -55.81 45.23
C LYS A 7 -4.52 -56.88 44.81
N SER A 8 -3.44 -56.47 44.13
CA SER A 8 -2.43 -57.37 43.56
C SER A 8 -1.17 -57.55 44.43
N HIS A 9 -0.71 -58.81 44.51
CA HIS A 9 0.68 -59.30 44.52
C HIS A 9 1.83 -58.74 45.41
N LYS A 10 2.51 -59.70 46.09
CA LYS A 10 4.00 -59.91 46.14
C LYS A 10 4.86 -58.93 47.00
N VAL A 11 6.04 -59.28 47.58
CA VAL A 11 6.78 -60.57 47.72
C VAL A 11 7.79 -60.59 48.91
N ALA A 12 8.02 -61.79 49.50
CA ALA A 12 9.17 -62.36 50.25
C ALA A 12 10.06 -61.57 51.26
N GLY A 13 10.57 -62.29 52.29
CA GLY A 13 11.84 -61.90 52.97
C GLY A 13 12.30 -62.58 54.28
N LYS A 14 12.93 -63.78 54.21
CA LYS A 14 14.07 -64.28 55.04
C LYS A 14 13.99 -64.60 56.59
N PHE A 15 14.20 -65.90 56.91
CA PHE A 15 15.28 -66.50 57.78
C PHE A 15 15.32 -66.46 59.35
N LEU A 16 15.25 -67.67 60.00
CA LEU A 16 16.33 -68.37 60.80
C LEU A 16 16.33 -68.54 62.38
N ILE A 17 16.01 -69.78 62.86
CA ILE A 17 16.67 -70.67 63.90
C ILE A 17 16.56 -70.47 65.46
N VAL A 18 16.71 -71.62 66.18
CA VAL A 18 16.80 -71.98 67.65
C VAL A 18 15.47 -72.15 68.45
N GLY A 19 15.20 -73.24 69.21
CA GLY A 19 15.83 -74.58 69.32
C GLY A 19 15.53 -75.38 70.64
N LEU A 20 15.75 -76.72 70.63
CA LEU A 20 16.01 -77.64 71.79
C LEU A 20 14.83 -78.05 72.76
N VAL A 21 14.73 -79.22 73.46
CA VAL A 21 15.35 -80.59 73.38
C VAL A 21 14.69 -81.68 74.33
N LEU A 22 14.67 -83.00 73.94
CA LEU A 22 14.64 -84.29 74.74
C LEU A 22 13.46 -84.68 75.73
N VAL A 23 13.16 -85.95 76.20
CA VAL A 23 13.57 -87.39 75.92
C VAL A 23 12.67 -88.51 76.59
N GLU A 24 12.73 -89.78 76.09
CA GLU A 24 12.48 -91.15 76.72
C GLU A 24 11.17 -91.56 77.50
N MET A 25 11.00 -92.80 78.05
CA MET A 25 10.85 -94.17 77.46
C MET A 25 10.35 -95.29 78.45
N LEU A 26 10.16 -96.51 77.92
CA LEU A 26 9.61 -97.83 78.38
C LEU A 26 9.94 -98.53 79.76
N ALA A 27 8.92 -99.28 80.28
CA ALA A 27 8.84 -100.74 80.63
C ALA A 27 9.28 -101.45 81.99
N MET A 28 8.34 -102.30 82.50
CA MET A 28 8.43 -103.70 83.06
C MET A 28 9.12 -104.14 84.41
N ALA A 29 8.39 -104.94 85.25
CA ALA A 29 8.70 -106.33 85.75
C ALA A 29 8.18 -106.74 87.19
N GLY A 30 7.85 -108.03 87.46
CA GLY A 30 7.74 -108.65 88.84
C GLY A 30 6.57 -109.66 89.14
N CYS A 31 6.76 -110.72 89.96
CA CYS A 31 5.84 -111.89 90.13
C CYS A 31 5.41 -112.30 91.58
N GLY A 32 4.26 -113.02 91.74
CA GLY A 32 4.11 -114.27 92.57
C GLY A 32 3.03 -114.41 93.70
N GLY A 33 2.33 -115.57 93.85
CA GLY A 33 2.14 -116.17 95.21
C GLY A 33 0.85 -116.82 95.86
N SER A 34 -0.17 -117.38 95.19
CA SER A 34 -1.08 -118.53 95.64
C SER A 34 -1.64 -118.82 97.10
N SER A 35 -2.95 -119.24 97.17
CA SER A 35 -3.64 -120.27 98.06
C SER A 35 -4.47 -119.88 99.34
N SER A 36 -5.25 -120.83 99.94
CA SER A 36 -6.35 -120.67 100.96
C SER A 36 -6.74 -122.02 101.68
N SER A 37 -7.77 -122.31 102.53
CA SER A 37 -9.00 -121.69 103.15
C SER A 37 -9.60 -122.60 104.31
N THR A 38 -10.63 -122.19 105.12
CA THR A 38 -11.69 -123.01 105.85
C THR A 38 -12.66 -122.16 106.75
N SER A 39 -13.61 -122.72 107.56
CA SER A 39 -14.96 -122.14 107.90
C SER A 39 -15.39 -121.97 109.40
N GLY A 40 -16.45 -121.16 109.68
CA GLY A 40 -17.07 -120.87 111.01
C GLY A 40 -18.52 -120.25 111.01
N THR A 41 -19.10 -119.95 112.19
CA THR A 41 -20.52 -119.52 112.47
C THR A 41 -20.90 -118.09 112.03
N GLN A 42 -22.13 -117.78 111.57
CA GLN A 42 -22.45 -116.55 110.79
C GLN A 42 -23.19 -115.37 111.49
N THR A 43 -22.90 -114.13 111.06
CA THR A 43 -23.45 -112.81 111.48
C THR A 43 -24.85 -112.50 110.88
N ALA A 44 -25.67 -111.65 111.53
CA ALA A 44 -26.98 -111.19 111.01
C ALA A 44 -26.86 -110.20 109.83
N THR A 45 -27.97 -109.93 109.12
CA THR A 45 -27.99 -109.19 107.84
C THR A 45 -28.41 -107.72 107.99
N PRO A 46 -27.71 -106.75 107.38
CA PRO A 46 -28.03 -105.32 107.52
C PRO A 46 -29.40 -104.88 106.99
N ALA A 47 -29.90 -103.75 107.51
CA ALA A 47 -31.08 -103.04 107.03
C ALA A 47 -30.75 -101.61 106.59
N PHE A 48 -31.56 -101.04 105.69
CA PHE A 48 -31.42 -99.68 105.15
C PHE A 48 -32.59 -98.78 105.56
N SER A 49 -32.33 -97.51 105.86
CA SER A 49 -33.36 -96.50 106.15
C SER A 49 -32.97 -95.12 105.59
N PRO A 50 -33.79 -94.50 104.71
CA PRO A 50 -34.99 -95.06 104.08
C PRO A 50 -34.66 -96.24 103.15
N GLY A 51 -35.65 -97.07 102.87
CA GLY A 51 -35.51 -98.18 101.94
C GLY A 51 -35.32 -97.74 100.48
N GLY A 52 -34.95 -98.69 99.63
CA GLY A 52 -34.84 -98.49 98.19
C GLY A 52 -36.16 -98.00 97.57
N GLY A 53 -36.07 -97.07 96.61
CA GLY A 53 -37.23 -96.39 96.04
C GLY A 53 -36.84 -95.29 95.05
N THR A 54 -37.85 -94.54 94.58
CA THR A 54 -37.67 -93.44 93.60
C THR A 54 -37.74 -92.08 94.30
N TYR A 55 -36.75 -91.24 94.03
CA TYR A 55 -36.57 -89.91 94.62
C TYR A 55 -36.28 -88.88 93.52
N THR A 56 -36.52 -87.59 93.79
CA THR A 56 -36.30 -86.49 92.81
C THR A 56 -35.08 -85.62 93.12
N ALA A 57 -34.25 -86.04 94.08
CA ALA A 57 -32.98 -85.43 94.46
C ALA A 57 -32.07 -86.48 95.13
N SER A 58 -30.79 -86.18 95.29
CA SER A 58 -29.82 -87.04 96.00
C SER A 58 -30.30 -87.34 97.43
N THR A 59 -30.26 -88.60 97.84
CA THR A 59 -30.94 -89.11 99.04
C THR A 59 -29.96 -89.75 100.03
N PRO A 60 -29.91 -89.31 101.30
CA PRO A 60 -29.09 -89.93 102.34
C PRO A 60 -29.75 -91.20 102.89
N VAL A 61 -28.93 -92.24 103.11
CA VAL A 61 -29.32 -93.59 103.55
C VAL A 61 -28.48 -94.01 104.75
N THR A 62 -29.14 -94.46 105.81
CA THR A 62 -28.52 -95.00 107.03
C THR A 62 -28.62 -96.52 107.02
N LEU A 63 -27.61 -97.21 107.56
CA LEU A 63 -27.57 -98.66 107.67
C LEU A 63 -27.41 -99.10 109.14
N SER A 64 -28.02 -100.22 109.50
CA SER A 64 -27.91 -100.83 110.83
C SER A 64 -27.88 -102.36 110.75
N ASP A 65 -27.31 -103.02 111.76
CA ASP A 65 -27.38 -104.46 111.95
C ASP A 65 -27.87 -104.81 113.36
N ALA A 66 -28.43 -106.00 113.53
CA ALA A 66 -28.92 -106.50 114.82
C ALA A 66 -27.83 -107.17 115.68
N THR A 67 -26.69 -107.55 115.10
CA THR A 67 -25.58 -108.19 115.80
C THR A 67 -24.77 -107.15 116.57
N GLN A 68 -24.78 -107.23 117.90
CA GLN A 68 -24.07 -106.27 118.75
C GLN A 68 -22.55 -106.33 118.48
N GLY A 69 -21.98 -105.17 118.10
CA GLY A 69 -20.55 -105.04 117.80
C GLY A 69 -20.13 -105.42 116.38
N ALA A 70 -21.07 -105.71 115.46
CA ALA A 70 -20.73 -105.95 114.06
C ALA A 70 -20.36 -104.65 113.32
N VAL A 71 -19.44 -104.79 112.37
CA VAL A 71 -18.99 -103.71 111.47
C VAL A 71 -19.65 -103.87 110.11
N LEU A 72 -20.16 -102.76 109.57
CA LEU A 72 -20.85 -102.70 108.27
C LEU A 72 -19.91 -102.32 107.14
N TYR A 73 -19.89 -103.11 106.07
CA TYR A 73 -19.10 -102.88 104.85
C TYR A 73 -20.02 -102.90 103.63
N CYS A 74 -19.81 -101.97 102.67
CA CYS A 74 -20.72 -101.78 101.55
C CYS A 74 -20.07 -101.30 100.25
N THR A 75 -20.85 -101.40 99.18
CA THR A 75 -20.51 -101.10 97.78
C THR A 75 -21.71 -100.44 97.08
N THR A 76 -21.44 -99.54 96.14
CA THR A 76 -22.45 -98.84 95.31
C THR A 76 -22.31 -99.12 93.81
N ASP A 77 -21.27 -99.84 93.41
CA ASP A 77 -20.97 -100.23 92.03
C ASP A 77 -21.64 -101.56 91.61
N GLY A 78 -22.40 -102.18 92.51
CA GLY A 78 -23.05 -103.47 92.32
C GLY A 78 -22.13 -104.69 92.52
N THR A 79 -20.88 -104.49 92.96
CA THR A 79 -20.01 -105.61 93.37
C THR A 79 -20.40 -106.14 94.75
N THR A 80 -20.34 -107.45 94.96
CA THR A 80 -20.72 -108.08 96.22
C THR A 80 -19.77 -107.66 97.37
N PRO A 81 -20.26 -107.01 98.43
CA PRO A 81 -19.40 -106.49 99.50
C PRO A 81 -18.81 -107.60 100.38
N THR A 82 -17.61 -107.36 100.91
CA THR A 82 -16.84 -108.27 101.75
C THR A 82 -16.23 -107.53 102.94
N ALA A 83 -15.58 -108.24 103.87
CA ALA A 83 -14.89 -107.63 105.02
C ALA A 83 -13.71 -106.72 104.62
N SER A 84 -13.29 -106.73 103.35
CA SER A 84 -12.27 -105.86 102.76
C SER A 84 -12.85 -104.72 101.91
N SER A 85 -14.17 -104.66 101.73
CA SER A 85 -14.85 -103.51 101.10
C SER A 85 -14.78 -102.28 102.00
N PRO A 86 -15.08 -101.06 101.50
CA PRO A 86 -15.15 -99.88 102.35
C PRO A 86 -16.15 -100.03 103.49
N GLN A 87 -15.75 -99.63 104.70
CA GLN A 87 -16.65 -99.56 105.85
C GLN A 87 -17.68 -98.45 105.60
N CYS A 88 -18.96 -98.73 105.87
CA CYS A 88 -20.05 -97.85 105.47
C CYS A 88 -20.04 -96.50 106.18
N SER A 89 -19.91 -95.41 105.42
CA SER A 89 -20.25 -94.06 105.89
C SER A 89 -21.69 -94.02 106.39
N GLN A 90 -21.92 -93.40 107.55
CA GLN A 90 -23.25 -93.26 108.14
C GLN A 90 -23.62 -91.78 108.31
N PRO A 91 -24.64 -91.27 107.60
CA PRO A 91 -25.32 -91.88 106.46
C PRO A 91 -24.46 -91.88 105.17
N THR A 92 -24.72 -92.81 104.26
CA THR A 92 -24.20 -92.82 102.88
C THR A 92 -25.20 -92.11 101.97
N THR A 93 -24.76 -91.18 101.11
CA THR A 93 -25.66 -90.44 100.21
C THR A 93 -25.60 -91.00 98.79
N VAL A 94 -26.78 -91.30 98.25
CA VAL A 94 -26.99 -91.77 96.88
C VAL A 94 -27.28 -90.58 95.98
N PHE A 95 -26.47 -90.39 94.93
CA PHE A 95 -26.51 -89.19 94.07
C PHE A 95 -27.11 -89.45 92.68
N LYS A 96 -27.27 -90.72 92.29
CA LYS A 96 -27.76 -91.18 90.99
C LYS A 96 -28.54 -92.49 91.19
N SER A 97 -29.19 -92.99 90.15
CA SER A 97 -29.84 -94.31 90.21
C SER A 97 -28.78 -95.41 90.35
N GLU A 98 -28.70 -96.06 91.51
CA GLU A 98 -27.70 -97.10 91.84
C GLU A 98 -28.20 -98.07 92.92
N PHE A 99 -27.49 -99.19 93.11
CA PHE A 99 -27.76 -100.17 94.15
C PHE A 99 -26.72 -100.06 95.26
N LEU A 100 -27.16 -99.85 96.49
CA LEU A 100 -26.33 -99.93 97.69
C LEU A 100 -26.43 -101.35 98.26
N GLN A 101 -25.30 -102.05 98.34
CA GLN A 101 -25.22 -103.39 98.92
C GLN A 101 -24.36 -103.37 100.19
N ALA A 102 -24.70 -104.16 101.21
CA ALA A 102 -24.00 -104.20 102.49
C ALA A 102 -23.93 -105.59 103.12
N ILE A 103 -22.88 -105.83 103.91
CA ILE A 103 -22.78 -106.95 104.85
C ILE A 103 -22.36 -106.46 106.25
N ALA A 104 -22.67 -107.26 107.27
CA ALA A 104 -22.16 -107.13 108.62
C ALA A 104 -21.11 -108.21 108.92
N VAL A 105 -20.10 -107.87 109.72
CA VAL A 105 -19.06 -108.79 110.18
C VAL A 105 -18.82 -108.60 111.68
N ALA A 106 -18.94 -109.66 112.46
CA ALA A 106 -18.66 -109.66 113.91
C ALA A 106 -17.45 -110.52 114.27
N PRO A 107 -16.64 -110.17 115.30
CA PRO A 107 -15.52 -110.99 115.74
C PRO A 107 -15.93 -112.42 116.12
N GLY A 108 -15.17 -113.41 115.63
CA GLY A 108 -15.50 -114.83 115.84
C GLY A 108 -16.66 -115.35 114.98
N MET A 109 -17.21 -114.53 114.08
CA MET A 109 -18.30 -114.91 113.18
C MET A 109 -17.96 -114.68 111.71
N SER A 110 -18.40 -115.58 110.84
CA SER A 110 -18.45 -115.43 109.39
C SER A 110 -19.33 -114.22 109.00
N PRO A 111 -18.96 -113.50 107.93
CA PRO A 111 -19.75 -112.39 107.37
C PRO A 111 -21.21 -112.76 107.08
N SER A 112 -22.10 -111.78 107.18
CA SER A 112 -23.54 -111.95 106.94
C SER A 112 -23.89 -112.35 105.50
N ALA A 113 -25.17 -112.64 105.26
CA ALA A 113 -25.74 -112.51 103.91
C ALA A 113 -25.74 -111.04 103.46
N VAL A 114 -25.77 -110.82 102.14
CA VAL A 114 -25.69 -109.48 101.54
C VAL A 114 -27.09 -108.84 101.52
N ALA A 115 -27.21 -107.70 102.20
CA ALA A 115 -28.36 -106.80 102.06
C ALA A 115 -28.19 -105.97 100.77
N SER A 116 -29.29 -105.66 100.07
CA SER A 116 -29.28 -104.85 98.84
C SER A 116 -30.51 -103.94 98.76
N ALA A 117 -30.31 -102.67 98.41
CA ALA A 117 -31.38 -101.70 98.17
C ALA A 117 -31.08 -100.86 96.92
N GLY A 118 -32.04 -100.82 95.99
CA GLY A 118 -31.95 -100.03 94.76
C GLY A 118 -32.65 -98.67 94.88
N TYR A 119 -32.00 -97.62 94.40
CA TYR A 119 -32.49 -96.24 94.43
C TYR A 119 -32.58 -95.70 93.00
N THR A 120 -33.61 -94.91 92.69
CA THR A 120 -33.81 -94.27 91.38
C THR A 120 -33.94 -92.76 91.55
N ILE A 121 -33.13 -91.97 90.84
CA ILE A 121 -33.13 -90.50 90.94
C ILE A 121 -33.63 -89.87 89.63
N ASN A 122 -34.79 -89.21 89.66
CA ASN A 122 -35.41 -88.57 88.50
C ASN A 122 -35.37 -87.03 88.61
N LEU A 123 -34.71 -86.36 87.66
CA LEU A 123 -34.60 -84.89 87.59
C LEU A 123 -35.44 -84.31 86.44
N ASN A 124 -36.01 -83.12 86.64
CA ASN A 124 -36.79 -82.39 85.63
C ASN A 124 -35.88 -81.84 84.49
N THR A 125 -36.41 -81.62 83.29
CA THR A 125 -35.63 -81.08 82.16
C THR A 125 -35.71 -79.56 82.04
N ALA A 126 -34.60 -78.89 81.74
CA ALA A 126 -34.54 -77.45 81.52
C ALA A 126 -35.22 -77.03 80.18
N PRO A 127 -35.82 -75.83 80.10
CA PRO A 127 -36.39 -75.30 78.85
C PRO A 127 -35.34 -75.10 77.75
N THR A 128 -35.78 -75.18 76.50
CA THR A 128 -34.88 -75.03 75.34
C THR A 128 -34.65 -73.54 75.03
N PRO A 129 -33.39 -73.06 74.97
CA PRO A 129 -33.11 -71.65 74.73
C PRO A 129 -33.54 -71.21 73.31
N SER A 130 -33.98 -69.97 73.20
CA SER A 130 -34.44 -69.33 71.94
C SER A 130 -33.36 -68.44 71.33
N ILE A 131 -33.20 -68.49 70.01
CA ILE A 131 -32.17 -67.75 69.24
C ILE A 131 -32.86 -66.69 68.36
N SER A 132 -32.40 -65.45 68.37
CA SER A 132 -32.95 -64.36 67.56
C SER A 132 -31.87 -63.35 67.10
N PRO A 133 -31.86 -62.87 65.84
CA PRO A 133 -32.72 -63.27 64.73
C PRO A 133 -32.49 -64.73 64.31
N ALA A 134 -33.47 -65.31 63.62
CA ALA A 134 -33.41 -66.70 63.17
C ALA A 134 -32.30 -66.93 62.12
N GLY A 135 -31.93 -68.21 61.94
CA GLY A 135 -30.99 -68.63 60.89
C GLY A 135 -31.48 -68.27 59.48
N GLY A 136 -30.55 -67.95 58.58
CA GLY A 136 -30.87 -67.44 57.24
C GLY A 136 -29.65 -66.89 56.50
N THR A 137 -29.91 -66.28 55.33
CA THR A 137 -28.88 -65.66 54.49
C THR A 137 -28.87 -64.15 54.66
N TYR A 138 -27.71 -63.57 54.93
CA TYR A 138 -27.51 -62.15 55.20
C TYR A 138 -26.33 -61.59 54.40
N THR A 139 -26.35 -60.29 54.08
CA THR A 139 -25.29 -59.60 53.29
C THR A 139 -24.25 -58.89 54.16
N GLY A 140 -24.33 -59.04 55.49
CA GLY A 140 -23.39 -58.48 56.45
C GLY A 140 -23.58 -59.07 57.86
N PRO A 141 -22.67 -58.77 58.81
CA PRO A 141 -22.66 -59.40 60.13
C PRO A 141 -23.95 -59.19 60.93
N GLN A 142 -24.37 -60.22 61.66
CA GLN A 142 -25.58 -60.21 62.50
C GLN A 142 -25.21 -60.23 63.99
N GLN A 143 -25.94 -59.50 64.83
CA GLN A 143 -25.90 -59.68 66.28
C GLN A 143 -27.02 -60.62 66.71
N ILE A 144 -26.65 -61.74 67.33
CA ILE A 144 -27.56 -62.80 67.75
C ILE A 144 -27.69 -62.78 69.27
N LYS A 145 -28.92 -62.69 69.76
CA LYS A 145 -29.28 -62.80 71.16
C LYS A 145 -29.91 -64.18 71.43
N ILE A 146 -29.41 -64.85 72.46
CA ILE A 146 -30.01 -66.07 72.99
C ILE A 146 -30.79 -65.71 74.26
N ASN A 147 -32.00 -66.27 74.44
CA ASN A 147 -32.86 -66.03 75.61
C ASN A 147 -33.44 -67.36 76.10
N ASP A 148 -33.40 -67.60 77.41
CA ASP A 148 -34.07 -68.71 78.09
C ASP A 148 -35.18 -68.16 79.01
N SER A 149 -36.18 -68.99 79.32
CA SER A 149 -37.27 -68.70 80.25
C SER A 149 -37.01 -69.20 81.68
N LEU A 150 -36.04 -70.10 81.90
CA LEU A 150 -35.66 -70.55 83.24
C LEU A 150 -34.70 -69.55 83.90
N SER A 151 -35.21 -68.78 84.87
CA SER A 151 -34.41 -67.84 85.65
C SER A 151 -33.30 -68.57 86.42
N GLY A 152 -32.04 -68.19 86.17
CA GLY A 152 -30.85 -68.78 86.78
C GLY A 152 -30.22 -69.97 86.04
N ALA A 153 -30.73 -70.35 84.87
CA ALA A 153 -30.07 -71.34 84.02
C ALA A 153 -28.85 -70.76 83.28
N ASN A 154 -27.80 -71.56 83.14
CA ASN A 154 -26.62 -71.21 82.35
C ASN A 154 -26.79 -71.73 80.91
N ILE A 155 -26.73 -70.82 79.93
CA ILE A 155 -26.82 -71.16 78.51
C ILE A 155 -25.40 -71.38 77.96
N TYR A 156 -25.14 -72.56 77.41
CA TYR A 156 -23.86 -72.92 76.78
C TYR A 156 -24.02 -73.09 75.27
N TYR A 157 -23.03 -72.66 74.49
CA TYR A 157 -23.13 -72.63 73.03
C TYR A 157 -21.82 -72.98 72.29
N THR A 158 -21.98 -73.28 71.00
CA THR A 158 -20.94 -73.56 70.00
C THR A 158 -21.26 -72.79 68.70
N LEU A 159 -20.29 -72.65 67.79
CA LEU A 159 -20.42 -71.87 66.54
C LEU A 159 -20.10 -72.66 65.26
N ASP A 160 -19.57 -73.87 65.42
CA ASP A 160 -19.29 -74.85 64.37
C ASP A 160 -20.45 -75.86 64.17
N GLY A 161 -21.56 -75.67 64.88
CA GLY A 161 -22.71 -76.57 64.92
C GLY A 161 -22.56 -77.77 65.85
N SER A 162 -21.40 -77.98 66.48
CA SER A 162 -21.15 -79.11 67.38
C SER A 162 -22.06 -79.10 68.62
N THR A 163 -22.30 -80.26 69.22
CA THR A 163 -23.18 -80.42 70.39
C THR A 163 -22.65 -79.63 71.61
N PRO A 164 -23.35 -78.58 72.09
CA PRO A 164 -22.90 -77.83 73.26
C PRO A 164 -23.10 -78.63 74.56
N THR A 165 -22.23 -78.38 75.54
CA THR A 165 -22.20 -79.03 76.85
C THR A 165 -21.84 -78.01 77.95
N ALA A 166 -21.83 -78.41 79.23
CA ALA A 166 -21.39 -77.55 80.34
C ALA A 166 -19.91 -77.09 80.24
N SER A 167 -19.10 -77.73 79.38
CA SER A 167 -17.72 -77.34 79.08
C SER A 167 -17.60 -76.48 77.81
N SER A 168 -18.70 -76.23 77.10
CA SER A 168 -18.73 -75.32 75.95
C SER A 168 -18.76 -73.86 76.41
N LYS A 169 -18.84 -72.90 75.48
CA LYS A 169 -18.73 -71.48 75.84
C LYS A 169 -20.01 -70.99 76.50
N LEU A 170 -19.90 -70.39 77.69
CA LEU A 170 -21.03 -69.77 78.38
C LEU A 170 -21.48 -68.51 77.63
N TYR A 171 -22.78 -68.37 77.38
CA TYR A 171 -23.38 -67.18 76.78
C TYR A 171 -23.61 -66.10 77.86
N THR A 172 -22.89 -64.99 77.73
CA THR A 172 -22.93 -63.85 78.68
C THR A 172 -23.42 -62.54 78.06
N GLY A 173 -23.69 -62.52 76.75
CA GLY A 173 -24.15 -61.35 75.99
C GLY A 173 -24.24 -61.63 74.49
N PRO A 174 -24.82 -60.72 73.69
CA PRO A 174 -25.07 -60.94 72.26
C PRO A 174 -23.81 -61.30 71.47
N LEU A 175 -23.96 -62.23 70.52
CA LEU A 175 -22.88 -62.78 69.70
C LEU A 175 -22.87 -62.11 68.32
N THR A 176 -21.71 -61.68 67.83
CA THR A 176 -21.58 -61.17 66.45
C THR A 176 -21.17 -62.31 65.51
N ILE A 177 -22.00 -62.59 64.52
CA ILE A 177 -21.78 -63.60 63.47
C ILE A 177 -21.45 -62.89 62.16
N SER A 178 -20.19 -62.95 61.73
CA SER A 178 -19.65 -62.19 60.59
C SER A 178 -19.27 -63.05 59.38
N GLN A 179 -19.40 -64.37 59.47
CA GLN A 179 -19.09 -65.35 58.43
C GLN A 179 -20.15 -66.47 58.44
N ASN A 180 -20.07 -67.44 57.53
CA ASN A 180 -20.91 -68.64 57.60
C ASN A 180 -20.67 -69.35 58.94
N THR A 181 -21.72 -69.64 59.70
CA THR A 181 -21.60 -70.12 61.10
C THR A 181 -22.88 -70.83 61.53
N THR A 182 -22.75 -71.92 62.32
CA THR A 182 -23.90 -72.67 62.85
C THR A 182 -23.89 -72.57 64.37
N LEU A 183 -24.77 -71.74 64.92
CA LEU A 183 -24.91 -71.54 66.36
C LEU A 183 -25.78 -72.65 66.94
N SER A 184 -25.23 -73.50 67.81
CA SER A 184 -25.99 -74.47 68.60
C SER A 184 -25.92 -74.09 70.09
N ALA A 185 -27.04 -74.14 70.81
CA ALA A 185 -27.13 -73.71 72.22
C ALA A 185 -28.02 -74.62 73.08
N VAL A 186 -27.66 -74.78 74.36
CA VAL A 186 -28.35 -75.59 75.38
C VAL A 186 -28.39 -74.86 76.73
N ALA A 187 -29.46 -75.04 77.50
CA ALA A 187 -29.57 -74.53 78.87
C ALA A 187 -29.30 -75.65 79.89
N ILE A 188 -28.53 -75.34 80.93
CA ILE A 188 -28.15 -76.27 82.00
C ILE A 188 -28.34 -75.58 83.36
N ALA A 189 -29.04 -76.24 84.28
CA ALA A 189 -29.34 -75.74 85.62
C ALA A 189 -29.16 -76.85 86.67
N ALA A 190 -28.76 -76.48 87.88
CA ALA A 190 -28.60 -77.45 88.97
C ALA A 190 -29.96 -78.05 89.38
N GLY A 191 -30.02 -79.36 89.60
CA GLY A 191 -31.27 -80.09 89.86
C GLY A 191 -32.11 -80.40 88.61
N TYR A 192 -31.63 -80.04 87.42
CA TYR A 192 -32.29 -80.34 86.14
C TYR A 192 -31.40 -81.17 85.21
N THR A 193 -32.00 -82.00 84.35
CA THR A 193 -31.36 -82.47 83.12
C THR A 193 -31.27 -81.32 82.10
N ALA A 194 -30.21 -81.34 81.29
CA ALA A 194 -29.96 -80.32 80.28
C ALA A 194 -31.10 -80.25 79.25
N SER A 195 -31.34 -79.05 78.68
CA SER A 195 -32.38 -78.85 77.69
C SER A 195 -32.14 -79.61 76.38
N ALA A 196 -33.14 -79.65 75.51
CA ALA A 196 -32.85 -79.91 74.09
C ALA A 196 -31.99 -78.78 73.52
N ILE A 197 -31.27 -79.07 72.44
CA ILE A 197 -30.39 -78.11 71.76
C ILE A 197 -31.18 -77.37 70.69
N ASN A 198 -31.11 -76.03 70.70
CA ASN A 198 -31.56 -75.21 69.59
C ASN A 198 -30.38 -74.90 68.66
N SER A 199 -30.58 -74.94 67.34
CA SER A 199 -29.52 -74.73 66.35
C SER A 199 -29.98 -73.88 65.19
N ALA A 200 -29.14 -72.91 64.78
CA ALA A 200 -29.44 -71.96 63.71
C ALA A 200 -28.20 -71.71 62.84
N THR A 201 -28.35 -71.92 61.52
CA THR A 201 -27.30 -71.65 60.53
C THR A 201 -27.44 -70.26 59.94
N TYR A 202 -26.34 -69.52 59.89
CA TYR A 202 -26.23 -68.20 59.26
C TYR A 202 -25.29 -68.27 58.07
N THR A 203 -25.74 -67.77 56.91
CA THR A 203 -24.94 -67.70 55.68
C THR A 203 -24.67 -66.24 55.36
N ILE A 204 -23.40 -65.82 55.36
CA ILE A 204 -23.00 -64.45 55.07
C ILE A 204 -22.47 -64.39 53.63
N GLN A 205 -23.28 -63.85 52.72
CA GLN A 205 -22.91 -63.76 51.31
C GLN A 205 -21.94 -62.59 51.06
N ALA A 206 -20.78 -62.91 50.49
CA ALA A 206 -19.79 -61.92 50.07
C ALA A 206 -20.35 -61.08 48.91
N GLN A 207 -20.67 -59.83 49.24
CA GLN A 207 -21.15 -58.83 48.29
C GLN A 207 -20.03 -58.56 47.22
N LEU A 208 -20.21 -58.90 45.92
CA LEU A 208 -19.19 -58.96 44.81
C LEU A 208 -19.13 -57.73 43.85
N PRO A 209 -18.09 -56.90 43.83
CA PRO A 209 -18.53 -54.73 43.84
C PRO A 209 -18.76 -54.08 42.50
N THR A 210 -19.72 -53.14 42.50
CA THR A 210 -19.69 -51.97 41.64
C THR A 210 -18.28 -51.38 41.60
N PRO A 211 -17.71 -51.15 40.40
CA PRO A 211 -16.42 -50.52 40.26
C PRO A 211 -16.46 -49.13 40.88
N VAL A 212 -15.34 -48.67 41.43
CA VAL A 212 -15.23 -47.34 42.04
C VAL A 212 -14.15 -46.57 41.32
N ILE A 213 -14.52 -45.51 40.60
CA ILE A 213 -13.56 -44.55 40.05
C ILE A 213 -13.00 -43.73 41.24
N SER A 214 -11.69 -43.56 41.29
CA SER A 214 -11.01 -42.67 42.25
C SER A 214 -10.45 -41.42 41.59
N SER A 215 -10.08 -41.49 40.30
CA SER A 215 -9.73 -40.33 39.48
C SER A 215 -9.82 -40.65 37.99
N ILE A 216 -9.95 -39.62 37.17
CA ILE A 216 -9.77 -39.68 35.71
C ILE A 216 -8.65 -38.72 35.30
N SER A 217 -7.93 -39.04 34.23
CA SER A 217 -6.84 -38.20 33.70
C SER A 217 -6.79 -38.30 32.16
N PRO A 218 -6.87 -37.18 31.42
CA PRO A 218 -7.14 -35.83 31.91
C PRO A 218 -8.55 -35.70 32.55
N THR A 219 -8.79 -34.61 33.28
CA THR A 219 -10.11 -34.27 33.86
C THR A 219 -10.93 -33.32 32.98
N PHE A 220 -10.29 -32.70 31.98
CA PHE A 220 -10.93 -31.80 31.04
C PHE A 220 -10.25 -31.85 29.65
N ALA A 221 -10.94 -31.35 28.63
CA ALA A 221 -10.41 -31.05 27.31
C ALA A 221 -11.03 -29.74 26.78
N SER A 222 -10.45 -29.16 25.74
CA SER A 222 -11.06 -28.02 25.02
C SER A 222 -12.10 -28.50 24.00
N ALA A 223 -13.18 -27.74 23.83
CA ALA A 223 -14.10 -27.91 22.72
C ALA A 223 -13.36 -27.81 21.36
N GLY A 224 -13.65 -28.72 20.43
CA GLY A 224 -12.95 -28.86 19.15
C GLY A 224 -11.54 -29.47 19.25
N GLY A 225 -11.14 -29.99 20.42
CA GLY A 225 -9.83 -30.61 20.63
C GLY A 225 -9.61 -31.93 19.86
N ALA A 226 -8.35 -32.34 19.77
CA ALA A 226 -7.96 -33.63 19.19
C ALA A 226 -8.43 -34.83 20.04
N ALA A 227 -8.57 -35.99 19.40
CA ALA A 227 -8.87 -37.25 20.10
C ALA A 227 -7.75 -37.62 21.09
N PHE A 228 -8.12 -38.18 22.25
CA PHE A 228 -7.17 -38.47 23.33
C PHE A 228 -7.51 -39.77 24.07
N THR A 229 -6.57 -40.27 24.87
CA THR A 229 -6.77 -41.44 25.73
C THR A 229 -7.07 -41.00 27.16
N LEU A 230 -8.27 -41.30 27.64
CA LEU A 230 -8.69 -41.11 29.02
C LEU A 230 -8.18 -42.28 29.89
N THR A 231 -7.40 -41.99 30.92
CA THR A 231 -7.04 -42.96 31.97
C THR A 231 -8.05 -42.88 33.10
N VAL A 232 -8.62 -44.00 33.51
CA VAL A 232 -9.58 -44.10 34.62
C VAL A 232 -8.96 -44.95 35.71
N ASN A 233 -8.62 -44.32 36.84
CA ASN A 233 -8.08 -45.00 38.02
C ASN A 233 -9.21 -45.29 39.00
N GLY A 234 -9.04 -46.32 39.82
CA GLY A 234 -10.09 -46.75 40.73
C GLY A 234 -9.76 -48.00 41.52
N THR A 235 -10.81 -48.74 41.87
CA THR A 235 -10.71 -50.07 42.47
C THR A 235 -11.82 -50.99 41.95
N ASN A 236 -11.52 -52.29 41.99
CA ASN A 236 -12.47 -53.37 41.72
C ASN A 236 -12.89 -53.48 40.24
N PHE A 237 -12.06 -52.95 39.33
CA PHE A 237 -12.19 -53.22 37.90
C PHE A 237 -11.81 -54.68 37.61
N VAL A 238 -12.39 -55.25 36.56
CA VAL A 238 -12.11 -56.61 36.06
C VAL A 238 -11.84 -56.61 34.56
N SER A 239 -11.25 -57.68 34.02
CA SER A 239 -11.18 -57.84 32.56
C SER A 239 -12.61 -57.87 31.99
N GLY A 240 -12.88 -57.05 30.96
CA GLY A 240 -14.23 -56.80 30.45
C GLY A 240 -14.98 -55.63 31.09
N SER A 241 -14.34 -54.83 31.96
CA SER A 241 -14.89 -53.55 32.40
C SER A 241 -14.83 -52.51 31.28
N THR A 242 -15.91 -51.76 31.08
CA THR A 242 -16.04 -50.79 29.99
C THR A 242 -16.22 -49.38 30.57
N VAL A 243 -15.40 -48.42 30.10
CA VAL A 243 -15.60 -47.00 30.38
C VAL A 243 -16.73 -46.48 29.48
N GLN A 244 -17.66 -45.72 30.04
CA GLN A 244 -18.73 -45.05 29.31
C GLN A 244 -18.59 -43.53 29.41
N TRP A 245 -18.93 -42.85 28.31
CA TRP A 245 -18.99 -41.40 28.17
C TRP A 245 -20.45 -40.98 28.01
N SER A 246 -21.04 -40.44 29.08
CA SER A 246 -22.47 -40.12 29.17
C SER A 246 -23.41 -41.27 28.76
N GLY A 247 -23.01 -42.51 29.08
CA GLY A 247 -23.74 -43.75 28.75
C GLY A 247 -23.26 -44.47 27.48
N THR A 248 -22.54 -43.80 26.58
CA THR A 248 -21.96 -44.44 25.38
C THR A 248 -20.67 -45.17 25.73
N ALA A 249 -20.59 -46.47 25.41
CA ALA A 249 -19.37 -47.26 25.63
C ALA A 249 -18.19 -46.75 24.79
N LEU A 250 -17.03 -46.54 25.42
CA LEU A 250 -15.77 -46.24 24.76
C LEU A 250 -14.94 -47.51 24.53
N ALA A 251 -14.09 -47.50 23.50
CA ALA A 251 -13.10 -48.54 23.29
C ALA A 251 -12.12 -48.56 24.48
N THR A 252 -12.27 -49.57 25.35
CA THR A 252 -11.64 -49.64 26.68
C THR A 252 -10.61 -50.76 26.75
N THR A 253 -9.42 -50.46 27.27
CA THR A 253 -8.34 -51.41 27.58
C THR A 253 -8.25 -51.60 29.09
N TYR A 254 -8.31 -52.85 29.54
CA TYR A 254 -8.09 -53.22 30.93
C TYR A 254 -6.58 -53.26 31.23
N GLY A 255 -6.09 -52.34 32.07
CA GLY A 255 -4.70 -52.34 32.54
C GLY A 255 -4.52 -53.13 33.84
N SER A 256 -5.39 -52.91 34.82
CA SER A 256 -5.39 -53.62 36.10
C SER A 256 -6.71 -53.44 36.86
N ALA A 257 -6.87 -54.15 37.98
CA ALA A 257 -8.02 -53.99 38.89
C ALA A 257 -8.18 -52.59 39.51
N THR A 258 -7.22 -51.69 39.26
CA THR A 258 -7.22 -50.29 39.68
C THR A 258 -7.04 -49.28 38.54
N GLN A 259 -6.94 -49.73 37.28
CA GLN A 259 -6.75 -48.83 36.13
C GLN A 259 -7.30 -49.37 34.80
N LEU A 260 -8.06 -48.54 34.10
CA LEU A 260 -8.48 -48.71 32.70
C LEU A 260 -7.94 -47.54 31.85
N THR A 261 -7.84 -47.74 30.55
CA THR A 261 -7.70 -46.63 29.58
C THR A 261 -8.77 -46.73 28.50
N ALA A 262 -9.23 -45.60 27.97
CA ALA A 262 -10.28 -45.55 26.95
C ALA A 262 -10.04 -44.44 25.93
N ALA A 263 -10.30 -44.70 24.65
CA ALA A 263 -10.16 -43.71 23.59
C ALA A 263 -11.39 -42.79 23.51
N VAL A 264 -11.16 -41.47 23.51
CA VAL A 264 -12.18 -40.42 23.35
C VAL A 264 -11.98 -39.76 21.97
N PRO A 265 -12.86 -40.01 20.99
CA PRO A 265 -12.81 -39.34 19.68
C PRO A 265 -13.08 -37.83 19.77
N ALA A 266 -12.48 -37.05 18.88
CA ALA A 266 -12.67 -35.59 18.80
C ALA A 266 -14.15 -35.18 18.66
N SER A 267 -14.97 -36.00 18.01
CA SER A 267 -16.42 -35.76 17.87
C SER A 267 -17.18 -35.76 19.20
N LEU A 268 -16.68 -36.45 20.25
CA LEU A 268 -17.28 -36.43 21.59
C LEU A 268 -16.92 -35.17 22.40
N ILE A 269 -16.01 -34.35 21.88
CA ILE A 269 -15.59 -33.05 22.46
C ILE A 269 -15.74 -31.90 21.44
N ALA A 270 -16.57 -32.05 20.41
CA ALA A 270 -16.78 -31.03 19.38
C ALA A 270 -17.43 -29.74 19.93
N SER A 271 -18.23 -29.85 20.99
CA SER A 271 -18.92 -28.74 21.65
C SER A 271 -18.63 -28.72 23.15
N ALA A 272 -18.61 -27.52 23.74
CA ALA A 272 -18.39 -27.35 25.18
C ALA A 272 -19.56 -27.88 26.02
N GLY A 273 -19.27 -28.27 27.27
CA GLY A 273 -20.23 -28.89 28.19
C GLY A 273 -19.57 -29.80 29.21
N THR A 274 -20.28 -30.84 29.64
CA THR A 274 -19.79 -31.84 30.60
C THR A 274 -20.19 -33.25 30.18
N ALA A 275 -19.27 -34.21 30.31
CA ALA A 275 -19.54 -35.62 30.13
C ALA A 275 -19.49 -36.38 31.47
N ASN A 276 -20.39 -37.34 31.65
CA ASN A 276 -20.39 -38.21 32.83
C ASN A 276 -19.63 -39.49 32.53
N VAL A 277 -18.45 -39.66 33.15
CA VAL A 277 -17.62 -40.86 33.00
C VAL A 277 -18.03 -41.90 34.05
N THR A 278 -18.40 -43.10 33.61
CA THR A 278 -18.67 -44.25 34.48
C THR A 278 -17.88 -45.47 34.01
N VAL A 279 -17.68 -46.44 34.90
CA VAL A 279 -17.22 -47.79 34.56
C VAL A 279 -18.38 -48.76 34.76
N ALA A 280 -18.65 -49.60 33.77
CA ALA A 280 -19.68 -50.63 33.81
C ALA A 280 -19.07 -52.03 33.66
N GLN A 281 -19.54 -52.96 34.48
CA GLN A 281 -19.15 -54.38 34.48
C GLN A 281 -20.27 -55.24 35.10
N ALA A 282 -20.11 -56.57 35.14
CA ALA A 282 -21.16 -57.49 35.59
C ALA A 282 -21.66 -57.25 37.04
N SER A 283 -20.82 -56.72 37.93
CA SER A 283 -21.17 -56.35 39.30
C SER A 283 -21.84 -54.98 39.45
N GLY A 284 -22.03 -54.26 38.35
CA GLY A 284 -22.76 -52.99 38.28
C GLY A 284 -21.97 -51.84 37.64
N VAL A 285 -22.52 -50.63 37.78
CA VAL A 285 -21.93 -49.39 37.27
C VAL A 285 -21.38 -48.55 38.43
N SER A 286 -20.28 -47.84 38.21
CA SER A 286 -19.71 -46.90 39.18
C SER A 286 -20.61 -45.68 39.40
N ALA A 287 -20.33 -44.92 40.46
CA ALA A 287 -20.72 -43.51 40.48
C ALA A 287 -20.10 -42.76 39.28
N ALA A 288 -20.78 -41.73 38.79
CA ALA A 288 -20.26 -40.90 37.70
C ALA A 288 -19.17 -39.94 38.21
N THR A 289 -18.11 -39.79 37.42
CA THR A 289 -17.10 -38.74 37.57
C THR A 289 -17.26 -37.77 36.41
N THR A 290 -17.44 -36.48 36.68
CA THR A 290 -17.61 -35.47 35.63
C THR A 290 -16.28 -35.17 34.94
N PHE A 291 -16.30 -35.19 33.61
CA PHE A 291 -15.24 -34.65 32.75
C PHE A 291 -15.75 -33.35 32.11
N THR A 292 -14.93 -32.29 32.14
CA THR A 292 -15.35 -30.97 31.63
C THR A 292 -14.83 -30.73 30.21
N ILE A 293 -15.71 -30.31 29.30
CA ILE A 293 -15.35 -29.89 27.95
C ILE A 293 -15.37 -28.36 27.94
N ASN A 294 -14.22 -27.75 28.19
CA ASN A 294 -14.07 -26.31 28.36
C ASN A 294 -14.27 -25.58 27.04
N ASN A 295 -15.09 -24.51 27.06
CA ASN A 295 -15.18 -23.59 25.93
C ASN A 295 -13.97 -22.64 25.90
N VAL A 296 -12.81 -23.15 25.48
CA VAL A 296 -11.60 -22.33 25.31
C VAL A 296 -11.71 -21.59 23.99
N GLY A 297 -12.24 -20.37 24.04
CA GLY A 297 -12.37 -19.48 22.89
C GLY A 297 -11.03 -19.08 22.27
N PRO A 298 -11.06 -18.35 21.14
CA PRO A 298 -9.86 -17.75 20.58
C PRO A 298 -9.30 -16.71 21.56
N THR A 299 -7.98 -16.61 21.66
CA THR A 299 -7.31 -15.57 22.47
C THR A 299 -6.39 -14.77 21.57
N ILE A 300 -6.40 -13.44 21.66
CA ILE A 300 -5.44 -12.58 20.97
C ILE A 300 -4.30 -12.26 21.94
N THR A 301 -3.06 -12.36 21.49
CA THR A 301 -1.84 -12.09 22.28
C THR A 301 -1.02 -10.94 21.73
N ALA A 302 -1.19 -10.56 20.46
CA ALA A 302 -0.67 -9.33 19.89
C ALA A 302 -1.42 -8.96 18.58
N LEU A 303 -1.45 -7.65 18.28
CA LEU A 303 -1.70 -7.11 16.95
C LEU A 303 -0.40 -6.52 16.38
N ASN A 304 -0.10 -6.77 15.11
CA ASN A 304 1.03 -6.15 14.43
C ASN A 304 0.62 -5.64 13.02
N PRO A 305 0.58 -4.32 12.77
CA PRO A 305 0.72 -3.25 13.77
C PRO A 305 -0.50 -3.17 14.70
N SER A 306 -0.32 -2.63 15.92
CA SER A 306 -1.40 -2.34 16.87
C SER A 306 -2.06 -0.97 16.66
N SER A 307 -1.66 -0.25 15.61
CA SER A 307 -2.28 1.00 15.18
C SER A 307 -2.13 1.23 13.68
N GLY A 308 -2.97 2.09 13.11
CA GLY A 308 -2.95 2.43 11.68
C GLY A 308 -4.26 3.06 11.21
N ALA A 309 -4.31 3.51 9.96
CA ALA A 309 -5.52 4.02 9.33
C ALA A 309 -6.47 2.88 8.91
N ALA A 310 -7.69 3.22 8.46
CA ALA A 310 -8.53 2.26 7.73
C ALA A 310 -7.78 1.72 6.49
N GLY A 311 -7.95 0.44 6.18
CA GLY A 311 -7.17 -0.27 5.16
C GLY A 311 -5.84 -0.85 5.65
N THR A 312 -5.41 -0.58 6.89
CA THR A 312 -4.21 -1.22 7.47
C THR A 312 -4.37 -2.73 7.54
N SER A 313 -3.42 -3.48 6.97
CA SER A 313 -3.35 -4.94 7.12
C SER A 313 -2.71 -5.29 8.46
N VAL A 314 -3.48 -5.93 9.34
CA VAL A 314 -3.08 -6.29 10.71
C VAL A 314 -2.88 -7.79 10.82
N THR A 315 -1.70 -8.20 11.29
CA THR A 315 -1.44 -9.58 11.70
C THR A 315 -1.88 -9.76 13.14
N ILE A 316 -2.95 -10.50 13.34
CA ILE A 316 -3.49 -10.91 14.64
C ILE A 316 -2.76 -12.19 15.05
N THR A 317 -2.09 -12.16 16.19
CA THR A 317 -1.41 -13.31 16.80
C THR A 317 -2.18 -13.78 18.01
N GLY A 318 -2.25 -15.11 18.22
CA GLY A 318 -3.08 -15.66 19.29
C GLY A 318 -3.11 -17.18 19.35
N THR A 319 -4.22 -17.74 19.84
CA THR A 319 -4.48 -19.18 19.86
C THR A 319 -5.93 -19.52 19.53
N ASN A 320 -6.17 -20.76 19.08
CA ASN A 320 -7.47 -21.34 18.74
C ASN A 320 -8.23 -20.60 17.62
N PHE A 321 -7.51 -20.10 16.61
CA PHE A 321 -8.08 -19.40 15.44
C PHE A 321 -8.59 -20.33 14.33
N THR A 322 -8.40 -21.65 14.44
CA THR A 322 -8.81 -22.63 13.42
C THR A 322 -10.32 -22.55 13.15
N GLY A 323 -10.68 -22.23 11.90
CA GLY A 323 -12.09 -22.11 11.50
C GLY A 323 -12.78 -20.81 11.93
N ALA A 324 -12.03 -19.76 12.29
CA ALA A 324 -12.59 -18.44 12.57
C ALA A 324 -13.49 -17.94 11.42
N THR A 325 -14.66 -17.41 11.78
CA THR A 325 -15.74 -17.02 10.86
C THR A 325 -15.93 -15.51 10.73
N ALA A 326 -15.40 -14.72 11.67
CA ALA A 326 -15.36 -13.26 11.55
C ALA A 326 -14.19 -12.65 12.33
N VAL A 327 -13.76 -11.48 11.88
CA VAL A 327 -12.89 -10.55 12.62
C VAL A 327 -13.59 -9.20 12.66
N ASN A 328 -13.72 -8.61 13.85
CA ASN A 328 -14.35 -7.31 14.06
C ASN A 328 -13.35 -6.34 14.71
N PHE A 329 -13.35 -5.08 14.29
CA PHE A 329 -12.66 -3.97 14.94
C PHE A 329 -13.71 -3.16 15.69
N GLY A 330 -13.77 -3.31 17.01
CA GLY A 330 -14.88 -2.80 17.83
C GLY A 330 -16.21 -3.43 17.44
N ALA A 331 -17.10 -2.63 16.84
CA ALA A 331 -18.41 -3.08 16.33
C ALA A 331 -18.42 -3.35 14.82
N THR A 332 -17.38 -2.97 14.08
CA THR A 332 -17.34 -3.02 12.61
C THR A 332 -16.59 -4.26 12.13
N PRO A 333 -17.15 -5.10 11.24
CA PRO A 333 -16.42 -6.21 10.62
C PRO A 333 -15.21 -5.73 9.81
N ALA A 334 -14.12 -6.51 9.82
CA ALA A 334 -12.99 -6.30 8.93
C ALA A 334 -13.40 -6.37 7.46
N THR A 335 -12.78 -5.56 6.59
CA THR A 335 -13.13 -5.53 5.15
C THR A 335 -12.71 -6.82 4.44
N SER A 336 -11.67 -7.48 4.92
CA SER A 336 -11.31 -8.86 4.60
C SER A 336 -10.46 -9.48 5.72
N PHE A 337 -10.41 -10.80 5.80
CA PHE A 337 -9.44 -11.52 6.63
C PHE A 337 -9.10 -12.90 6.04
N ASN A 338 -7.95 -13.46 6.43
CA ASN A 338 -7.51 -14.81 6.10
C ASN A 338 -6.98 -15.52 7.35
N VAL A 339 -7.34 -16.79 7.54
CA VAL A 339 -6.88 -17.62 8.65
C VAL A 339 -5.61 -18.36 8.24
N ASN A 340 -4.46 -17.79 8.59
CA ASN A 340 -3.15 -18.32 8.20
C ASN A 340 -2.79 -19.61 8.97
N SER A 341 -3.17 -19.69 10.25
CA SER A 341 -2.94 -20.86 11.10
C SER A 341 -3.86 -20.85 12.33
N ALA A 342 -3.73 -21.86 13.19
CA ALA A 342 -4.38 -21.90 14.50
C ALA A 342 -3.95 -20.76 15.46
N THR A 343 -2.91 -20.00 15.11
CA THR A 343 -2.29 -18.94 15.93
C THR A 343 -2.09 -17.61 15.21
N SER A 344 -2.44 -17.51 13.91
CA SER A 344 -2.29 -16.30 13.10
C SER A 344 -3.48 -16.09 12.15
N ILE A 345 -3.98 -14.86 12.14
CA ILE A 345 -4.93 -14.32 11.15
C ILE A 345 -4.32 -13.04 10.58
N THR A 346 -4.51 -12.78 9.28
CA THR A 346 -4.29 -11.44 8.70
C THR A 346 -5.65 -10.83 8.41
N ALA A 347 -5.91 -9.60 8.86
CA ALA A 347 -7.19 -8.92 8.68
C ALA A 347 -6.99 -7.45 8.30
N VAL A 348 -7.83 -6.92 7.42
CA VAL A 348 -7.76 -5.52 6.99
C VAL A 348 -8.70 -4.67 7.83
N ALA A 349 -8.15 -3.64 8.48
CA ALA A 349 -8.88 -2.74 9.36
C ALA A 349 -9.97 -1.97 8.57
N PRO A 350 -11.24 -1.98 9.02
CA PRO A 350 -12.32 -1.25 8.36
C PRO A 350 -12.28 0.24 8.71
N ALA A 351 -13.25 1.00 8.22
CA ALA A 351 -13.46 2.38 8.68
C ALA A 351 -13.78 2.43 10.18
N GLY A 352 -13.10 3.31 10.92
CA GLY A 352 -13.24 3.47 12.37
C GLY A 352 -12.33 4.59 12.90
N SER A 353 -12.52 4.97 14.17
CA SER A 353 -11.76 6.02 14.85
C SER A 353 -11.54 5.69 16.32
N GLY A 354 -10.54 6.32 16.96
CA GLY A 354 -10.16 6.06 18.35
C GLY A 354 -9.53 4.67 18.56
N THR A 355 -9.47 4.22 19.80
CA THR A 355 -9.01 2.87 20.15
C THR A 355 -10.19 1.91 20.26
N VAL A 356 -10.09 0.75 19.60
CA VAL A 356 -11.11 -0.31 19.61
C VAL A 356 -10.50 -1.67 19.92
N ASP A 357 -11.24 -2.51 20.64
CA ASP A 357 -10.87 -3.92 20.85
C ASP A 357 -11.12 -4.74 19.56
N VAL A 358 -10.13 -5.48 19.09
CA VAL A 358 -10.27 -6.41 17.96
C VAL A 358 -10.77 -7.77 18.45
N LYS A 359 -11.75 -8.36 17.75
CA LYS A 359 -12.38 -9.61 18.17
C LYS A 359 -12.39 -10.65 17.07
N VAL A 360 -11.85 -11.83 17.36
CA VAL A 360 -11.96 -13.02 16.52
C VAL A 360 -13.16 -13.83 16.97
N VAL A 361 -14.04 -14.19 16.04
CA VAL A 361 -15.16 -15.11 16.25
C VAL A 361 -14.83 -16.44 15.60
N ALA A 362 -14.94 -17.54 16.35
CA ALA A 362 -14.67 -18.90 15.90
C ALA A 362 -15.70 -19.89 16.52
N PRO A 363 -15.77 -21.16 16.09
CA PRO A 363 -16.77 -22.12 16.56
C PRO A 363 -16.70 -22.42 18.07
N ASN A 364 -15.54 -22.20 18.67
CA ASN A 364 -15.25 -22.25 20.11
C ASN A 364 -15.55 -20.92 20.85
N GLY A 365 -16.14 -19.92 20.20
CA GLY A 365 -16.57 -18.66 20.80
C GLY A 365 -15.87 -17.41 20.24
N THR A 366 -16.05 -16.29 20.93
CA THR A 366 -15.41 -14.99 20.59
C THR A 366 -14.28 -14.69 21.57
N SER A 367 -13.24 -13.99 21.12
CA SER A 367 -12.15 -13.57 22.00
C SER A 367 -12.61 -12.56 23.07
N ALA A 368 -12.09 -12.73 24.28
CA ALA A 368 -12.27 -11.77 25.36
C ALA A 368 -11.39 -10.53 25.11
N THR A 369 -11.89 -9.35 25.47
CA THR A 369 -11.20 -8.06 25.36
C THR A 369 -9.99 -7.96 26.28
N ALA A 370 -8.84 -7.58 25.74
CA ALA A 370 -7.60 -7.37 26.48
C ALA A 370 -6.76 -6.26 25.83
N ALA A 371 -5.86 -5.62 26.60
CA ALA A 371 -4.97 -4.59 26.07
C ALA A 371 -4.05 -5.04 24.90
N ALA A 372 -3.94 -6.35 24.67
CA ALA A 372 -3.21 -6.93 23.53
C ALA A 372 -4.02 -7.02 22.22
N ASP A 373 -5.34 -6.79 22.27
CA ASP A 373 -6.23 -6.72 21.10
C ASP A 373 -6.70 -5.29 20.76
N GLN A 374 -6.22 -4.29 21.48
CA GLN A 374 -6.53 -2.90 21.19
C GLN A 374 -5.83 -2.42 19.91
N PHE A 375 -6.62 -2.16 18.88
CA PHE A 375 -6.19 -1.44 17.69
C PHE A 375 -6.53 0.05 17.85
N THR A 376 -5.51 0.91 17.80
CA THR A 376 -5.74 2.36 17.77
C THR A 376 -5.77 2.86 16.33
N TYR A 377 -6.89 3.40 15.91
CA TYR A 377 -6.97 4.10 14.63
C TYR A 377 -6.07 5.34 14.68
N SER A 378 -4.99 5.30 13.92
CA SER A 378 -4.09 6.44 13.74
C SER A 378 -4.83 7.51 12.96
N ALA A 379 -5.34 8.50 13.69
CA ALA A 379 -6.18 9.57 13.17
C ALA A 379 -5.36 10.59 12.35
N ASN A 380 -4.83 10.14 11.21
CA ASN A 380 -4.51 11.03 10.11
C ASN A 380 -5.85 11.51 9.52
N ALA A 381 -6.43 12.54 10.12
CA ALA A 381 -7.48 13.30 9.47
C ALA A 381 -6.96 13.79 8.10
N PRO A 382 -7.81 13.82 7.06
CA PRO A 382 -7.38 14.31 5.74
C PRO A 382 -6.94 15.77 5.87
N THR A 383 -5.85 16.14 5.22
CA THR A 383 -5.40 17.55 5.16
C THR A 383 -5.67 18.06 3.77
N VAL A 384 -6.49 19.09 3.59
CA VAL A 384 -6.51 19.82 2.32
C VAL A 384 -5.31 20.77 2.30
N THR A 385 -4.52 20.72 1.22
CA THR A 385 -3.37 21.62 0.99
C THR A 385 -3.65 22.64 -0.10
N GLY A 386 -4.69 22.45 -0.89
CA GLY A 386 -5.15 23.40 -1.90
C GLY A 386 -6.37 22.88 -2.65
N ILE A 387 -7.09 23.80 -3.28
CA ILE A 387 -8.22 23.50 -4.17
C ILE A 387 -8.07 24.29 -5.49
N SER A 388 -8.49 23.71 -6.61
CA SER A 388 -8.45 24.38 -7.91
C SER A 388 -9.60 23.94 -8.83
N PRO A 389 -10.41 24.86 -9.38
CA PRO A 389 -10.43 26.29 -9.06
C PRO A 389 -11.00 26.56 -7.65
N ALA A 390 -10.56 27.64 -7.01
CA ALA A 390 -11.04 28.07 -5.68
C ALA A 390 -12.34 28.90 -5.73
N SER A 391 -13.07 28.89 -6.85
CA SER A 391 -14.33 29.63 -7.01
C SER A 391 -15.18 29.08 -8.14
N GLY A 392 -16.47 29.45 -8.15
CA GLY A 392 -17.42 29.02 -9.17
C GLY A 392 -18.79 29.71 -9.07
N PRO A 393 -19.66 29.53 -10.06
CA PRO A 393 -20.97 30.17 -10.09
C PRO A 393 -21.85 29.68 -8.92
N SER A 394 -22.75 30.54 -8.45
CA SER A 394 -23.72 30.21 -7.40
C SER A 394 -24.70 29.08 -7.77
N ALA A 395 -24.82 28.75 -9.07
CA ALA A 395 -25.56 27.59 -9.55
C ALA A 395 -24.87 26.24 -9.27
N GLY A 396 -23.58 26.24 -8.90
CA GLY A 396 -22.77 25.03 -8.76
C GLY A 396 -22.29 24.47 -10.11
N GLY A 397 -21.86 23.20 -10.09
CA GLY A 397 -21.38 22.47 -11.27
C GLY A 397 -19.88 22.61 -11.58
N THR A 398 -19.12 23.30 -10.72
CA THR A 398 -17.66 23.44 -10.88
C THR A 398 -16.98 22.14 -10.48
N SER A 399 -16.26 21.49 -11.40
CA SER A 399 -15.35 20.41 -11.06
C SER A 399 -14.11 20.97 -10.37
N VAL A 400 -13.93 20.69 -9.08
CA VAL A 400 -12.81 21.15 -8.26
C VAL A 400 -11.87 19.98 -7.99
N THR A 401 -10.59 20.15 -8.34
CA THR A 401 -9.51 19.28 -7.89
C THR A 401 -9.06 19.73 -6.50
N ILE A 402 -9.05 18.81 -5.56
CA ILE A 402 -8.66 19.02 -4.17
C ILE A 402 -7.35 18.24 -3.97
N THR A 403 -6.30 18.92 -3.52
CA THR A 403 -4.99 18.32 -3.20
C THR A 403 -4.80 18.23 -1.70
N GLY A 404 -4.03 17.24 -1.26
CA GLY A 404 -3.85 17.00 0.17
C GLY A 404 -3.17 15.70 0.54
N THR A 405 -3.53 15.17 1.71
CA THR A 405 -3.03 13.88 2.21
C THR A 405 -4.13 13.06 2.87
N ASN A 406 -3.94 11.74 2.91
CA ASN A 406 -4.82 10.77 3.58
C ASN A 406 -6.24 10.71 3.00
N PHE A 407 -6.38 10.93 1.68
CA PHE A 407 -7.64 10.90 0.95
C PHE A 407 -8.15 9.50 0.57
N THR A 408 -7.34 8.45 0.79
CA THR A 408 -7.71 7.06 0.51
C THR A 408 -9.00 6.67 1.25
N GLY A 409 -10.04 6.30 0.50
CA GLY A 409 -11.33 5.93 1.06
C GLY A 409 -12.18 7.11 1.54
N ALA A 410 -11.97 8.32 1.01
CA ALA A 410 -12.86 9.46 1.25
C ALA A 410 -14.31 9.12 0.87
N THR A 411 -15.25 9.51 1.73
CA THR A 411 -16.68 9.19 1.61
C THR A 411 -17.55 10.41 1.31
N ALA A 412 -17.05 11.61 1.58
CA ALA A 412 -17.71 12.86 1.21
C ALA A 412 -16.69 13.99 0.99
N VAL A 413 -17.09 14.95 0.16
CA VAL A 413 -16.56 16.32 0.15
C VAL A 413 -17.73 17.26 0.38
N ASN A 414 -17.58 18.25 1.25
CA ASN A 414 -18.60 19.27 1.50
C ASN A 414 -18.04 20.65 1.16
N PHE A 415 -18.85 21.46 0.48
CA PHE A 415 -18.64 22.88 0.25
C PHE A 415 -19.38 23.63 1.36
N GLY A 416 -18.69 23.96 2.45
CA GLY A 416 -19.30 24.36 3.70
C GLY A 416 -20.20 23.25 4.26
N ALA A 417 -21.48 23.55 4.44
CA ALA A 417 -22.48 22.59 4.92
C ALA A 417 -23.12 21.71 3.82
N THR A 418 -22.83 21.97 2.53
CA THR A 418 -23.52 21.32 1.41
C THR A 418 -22.60 20.28 0.75
N PRO A 419 -22.99 18.99 0.64
CA PRO A 419 -22.19 17.97 -0.04
C PRO A 419 -21.95 18.29 -1.53
N ALA A 420 -20.82 17.84 -2.06
CA ALA A 420 -20.53 17.81 -3.48
C ALA A 420 -21.57 16.97 -4.26
N THR A 421 -21.87 17.36 -5.51
CA THR A 421 -22.83 16.65 -6.37
C THR A 421 -22.23 15.39 -7.00
N SER A 422 -20.91 15.30 -7.06
CA SER A 422 -20.17 14.06 -7.33
C SER A 422 -18.80 14.08 -6.63
N LEU A 423 -18.21 12.90 -6.47
CA LEU A 423 -16.92 12.67 -5.80
C LEU A 423 -16.17 11.53 -6.49
N THR A 424 -14.91 11.78 -6.87
CA THR A 424 -13.96 10.79 -7.39
C THR A 424 -12.66 10.89 -6.59
N VAL A 425 -12.22 9.78 -5.99
CA VAL A 425 -10.91 9.71 -5.32
C VAL A 425 -9.86 9.25 -6.33
N ASN A 426 -8.98 10.16 -6.74
CA ASN A 426 -7.99 9.90 -7.78
C ASN A 426 -6.75 9.20 -7.20
N SER A 427 -6.34 9.59 -5.98
CA SER A 427 -5.20 9.01 -5.26
C SER A 427 -5.32 9.25 -3.75
N ALA A 428 -4.31 8.84 -2.97
CA ALA A 428 -4.17 9.18 -1.55
C ALA A 428 -3.97 10.69 -1.29
N THR A 429 -3.74 11.50 -2.33
CA THR A 429 -3.39 12.93 -2.27
C THR A 429 -4.21 13.82 -3.22
N SER A 430 -5.11 13.24 -4.03
CA SER A 430 -5.95 13.96 -5.01
C SER A 430 -7.37 13.43 -5.03
N ILE A 431 -8.33 14.35 -5.00
CA ILE A 431 -9.77 14.12 -5.17
C ILE A 431 -10.29 15.09 -6.26
N THR A 432 -11.25 14.65 -7.06
CA THR A 432 -12.08 15.53 -7.89
C THR A 432 -13.51 15.53 -7.33
N ALA A 433 -14.09 16.70 -7.08
CA ALA A 433 -15.45 16.85 -6.56
C ALA A 433 -16.20 17.99 -7.26
N VAL A 434 -17.47 17.79 -7.60
CA VAL A 434 -18.27 18.82 -8.30
C VAL A 434 -19.08 19.65 -7.31
N SER A 435 -18.97 20.97 -7.39
CA SER A 435 -19.62 21.89 -6.45
C SER A 435 -21.15 21.85 -6.54
N PRO A 436 -21.86 21.91 -5.39
CA PRO A 436 -23.31 22.12 -5.35
C PRO A 436 -23.67 23.58 -5.64
N ALA A 437 -24.95 23.90 -5.77
CA ALA A 437 -25.41 25.29 -5.73
C ALA A 437 -25.13 25.92 -4.34
N GLY A 438 -24.75 27.20 -4.31
CA GLY A 438 -24.30 27.88 -3.10
C GLY A 438 -24.13 29.39 -3.25
N SER A 439 -23.68 30.06 -2.19
CA SER A 439 -23.46 31.53 -2.20
C SER A 439 -22.45 31.97 -1.15
N GLY A 440 -21.53 32.86 -1.50
CA GLY A 440 -20.47 33.36 -0.62
C GLY A 440 -19.27 32.42 -0.50
N THR A 441 -18.29 32.81 0.31
CA THR A 441 -17.13 31.95 0.62
C THR A 441 -17.52 30.85 1.59
N VAL A 442 -17.11 29.62 1.29
CA VAL A 442 -17.25 28.45 2.18
C VAL A 442 -15.94 27.66 2.22
N ASP A 443 -15.65 27.02 3.35
CA ASP A 443 -14.51 26.12 3.48
C ASP A 443 -14.85 24.74 2.86
N ILE A 444 -13.95 24.14 2.08
CA ILE A 444 -14.10 22.76 1.56
C ILE A 444 -13.56 21.76 2.59
N THR A 445 -14.41 20.81 2.99
CA THR A 445 -13.99 19.71 3.87
C THR A 445 -14.00 18.36 3.16
N VAL A 446 -12.91 17.61 3.32
CA VAL A 446 -12.83 16.19 2.93
C VAL A 446 -13.19 15.34 4.14
N VAL A 447 -14.02 14.31 3.96
CA VAL A 447 -14.35 13.32 4.99
C VAL A 447 -13.78 11.97 4.59
N THR A 448 -12.93 11.39 5.44
CA THR A 448 -12.43 10.00 5.32
C THR A 448 -12.63 9.27 6.65
N PRO A 449 -12.41 7.94 6.72
CA PRO A 449 -12.39 7.22 7.99
C PRO A 449 -11.41 7.78 9.04
N GLY A 450 -10.35 8.49 8.62
CA GLY A 450 -9.40 9.13 9.52
C GLY A 450 -9.93 10.42 10.19
N GLY A 451 -11.02 10.99 9.67
CA GLY A 451 -11.64 12.21 10.19
C GLY A 451 -12.23 13.10 9.09
N THR A 452 -12.70 14.28 9.49
CA THR A 452 -12.95 15.41 8.57
C THR A 452 -11.72 16.32 8.58
N SER A 453 -11.40 16.95 7.45
CA SER A 453 -10.30 17.91 7.40
C SER A 453 -10.59 19.12 8.27
N VAL A 454 -9.54 19.68 8.89
CA VAL A 454 -9.61 21.05 9.42
C VAL A 454 -9.81 22.04 8.27
N THR A 455 -10.49 23.15 8.54
CA THR A 455 -10.67 24.22 7.54
C THR A 455 -9.58 25.28 7.64
N SER A 456 -9.33 25.96 6.53
CA SER A 456 -8.21 26.88 6.37
C SER A 456 -8.40 27.80 5.16
N THR A 457 -7.54 28.82 5.03
CA THR A 457 -7.59 29.72 3.86
C THR A 457 -7.19 29.05 2.54
N VAL A 458 -6.65 27.82 2.53
CA VAL A 458 -6.33 27.08 1.29
C VAL A 458 -7.43 26.13 0.82
N ASP A 459 -8.50 25.97 1.60
CA ASP A 459 -9.71 25.22 1.22
C ASP A 459 -10.94 26.11 0.99
N GLN A 460 -10.79 27.44 1.00
CA GLN A 460 -11.90 28.37 0.77
C GLN A 460 -12.34 28.45 -0.70
N PHE A 461 -13.55 27.97 -0.97
CA PHE A 461 -14.24 28.06 -2.25
C PHE A 461 -15.25 29.21 -2.26
N ILE A 462 -15.17 30.09 -3.26
CA ILE A 462 -16.08 31.23 -3.40
C ILE A 462 -17.22 30.89 -4.36
N PHE A 463 -18.45 30.76 -3.84
CA PHE A 463 -19.66 30.73 -4.64
C PHE A 463 -20.09 32.15 -5.01
N GLY A 464 -19.72 32.58 -6.21
CA GLY A 464 -20.02 33.91 -6.70
C GLY A 464 -19.29 34.18 -8.01
N ALA A 465 -19.69 35.25 -8.68
CA ALA A 465 -18.97 35.70 -9.84
C ALA A 465 -17.67 36.40 -9.41
N ILE A 466 -16.53 35.93 -9.90
CA ILE A 466 -15.23 36.55 -9.72
C ILE A 466 -15.30 37.95 -10.34
N THR A 467 -14.78 38.97 -9.66
CA THR A 467 -14.84 40.35 -10.14
C THR A 467 -13.51 40.73 -10.77
N LEU A 468 -13.52 41.03 -12.07
CA LEU A 468 -12.40 41.60 -12.81
C LEU A 468 -12.68 43.08 -13.05
N ASN A 469 -11.76 43.93 -12.62
CA ASN A 469 -11.78 45.37 -12.91
C ASN A 469 -10.80 45.67 -14.03
N GLY A 470 -11.01 46.78 -14.72
CA GLY A 470 -10.02 47.22 -15.69
C GLY A 470 -10.28 48.58 -16.31
N THR A 471 -9.40 48.92 -17.25
CA THR A 471 -9.39 50.18 -17.99
C THR A 471 -9.12 49.92 -19.45
N VAL A 472 -9.87 50.56 -20.34
CA VAL A 472 -9.60 50.57 -21.79
C VAL A 472 -9.09 51.96 -22.15
N VAL A 473 -7.87 52.06 -22.66
CA VAL A 473 -7.18 53.32 -22.95
C VAL A 473 -6.46 53.27 -24.29
N SER A 474 -6.27 54.44 -24.90
CA SER A 474 -5.38 54.66 -26.04
C SER A 474 -4.25 55.57 -25.56
N GLY A 475 -3.04 55.02 -25.41
CA GLY A 475 -1.97 55.69 -24.67
C GLY A 475 -2.38 56.00 -23.22
N THR A 476 -2.57 57.28 -22.93
CA THR A 476 -3.09 57.78 -21.63
C THR A 476 -4.54 58.31 -21.70
N SER A 477 -5.16 58.28 -22.88
CA SER A 477 -6.51 58.78 -23.16
C SER A 477 -7.54 57.67 -22.90
N PRO A 478 -8.55 57.86 -22.01
CA PRO A 478 -9.52 56.81 -21.74
C PRO A 478 -10.55 56.62 -22.85
N ILE A 479 -10.77 55.38 -23.29
CA ILE A 479 -11.75 55.06 -24.33
C ILE A 479 -13.12 54.89 -23.67
N THR A 480 -14.03 55.82 -23.92
CA THR A 480 -15.38 55.86 -23.33
C THR A 480 -16.38 55.06 -24.18
N GLY A 481 -17.24 54.26 -23.54
CA GLY A 481 -18.31 53.52 -24.23
C GLY A 481 -17.85 52.33 -25.08
N ALA A 482 -16.62 51.83 -24.89
CA ALA A 482 -16.17 50.58 -25.49
C ALA A 482 -16.94 49.39 -24.88
N THR A 483 -17.38 48.45 -25.72
CA THR A 483 -18.02 47.21 -25.28
C THR A 483 -16.96 46.18 -24.92
N VAL A 484 -16.89 45.79 -23.65
CA VAL A 484 -15.91 44.84 -23.12
C VAL A 484 -16.54 43.46 -22.98
N GLN A 485 -15.91 42.43 -23.55
CA GLN A 485 -16.36 41.04 -23.45
C GLN A 485 -15.20 40.12 -23.06
N LEU A 486 -15.45 39.25 -22.08
CA LEU A 486 -14.54 38.20 -21.63
C LEU A 486 -14.79 36.91 -22.43
N TYR A 487 -13.73 36.27 -22.90
CA TYR A 487 -13.76 35.04 -23.69
C TYR A 487 -12.90 33.96 -23.02
N ALA A 488 -13.40 32.73 -23.05
CA ALA A 488 -12.59 31.53 -22.92
C ALA A 488 -12.08 31.12 -24.32
N ALA A 489 -10.81 30.72 -24.40
CA ALA A 489 -10.23 30.15 -25.61
C ALA A 489 -10.87 28.80 -25.99
N GLY A 490 -10.48 28.25 -27.14
CA GLY A 490 -11.00 26.98 -27.65
C GLY A 490 -10.78 25.77 -26.74
N THR A 491 -11.79 24.90 -26.65
CA THR A 491 -11.87 23.77 -25.70
C THR A 491 -11.00 22.56 -26.07
N THR A 492 -9.99 22.76 -26.91
CA THR A 492 -9.15 21.72 -27.50
C THR A 492 -7.68 22.13 -27.68
N GLY A 493 -7.32 23.41 -27.54
CA GLY A 493 -6.02 23.93 -28.01
C GLY A 493 -6.06 24.29 -29.50
N TYR A 494 -6.35 23.29 -30.35
CA TYR A 494 -6.71 23.47 -31.76
C TYR A 494 -8.14 22.96 -31.98
N GLY A 495 -9.07 23.81 -32.40
CA GLY A 495 -10.34 23.35 -32.99
C GLY A 495 -11.62 23.46 -32.16
N LYS A 496 -11.87 24.59 -31.46
CA LYS A 496 -13.24 25.15 -31.41
C LYS A 496 -13.22 26.64 -31.11
N GLY A 497 -14.05 27.42 -31.81
CA GLY A 497 -14.06 28.86 -31.62
C GLY A 497 -14.32 29.30 -30.18
N SER A 498 -13.49 30.24 -29.72
CA SER A 498 -13.55 30.91 -28.42
C SER A 498 -14.97 31.28 -27.98
N SER A 499 -15.31 30.97 -26.73
CA SER A 499 -16.65 31.19 -26.19
C SER A 499 -16.71 32.47 -25.35
N ALA A 500 -17.64 33.37 -25.68
CA ALA A 500 -17.94 34.53 -24.85
C ALA A 500 -18.57 34.06 -23.53
N LEU A 501 -17.99 34.47 -22.39
CA LEU A 501 -18.54 34.15 -21.08
C LEU A 501 -19.79 34.98 -20.78
N ALA A 502 -20.72 34.36 -20.07
CA ALA A 502 -21.80 35.07 -19.41
C ALA A 502 -21.23 35.97 -18.30
N THR A 503 -21.31 37.27 -18.51
CA THR A 503 -20.85 38.29 -17.56
C THR A 503 -22.02 38.97 -16.85
N ILE A 504 -21.73 39.62 -15.72
CA ILE A 504 -22.63 40.51 -14.99
C ILE A 504 -21.96 41.89 -14.92
N PRO A 505 -22.56 42.96 -15.46
CA PRO A 505 -23.72 42.95 -16.36
C PRO A 505 -23.42 42.21 -17.68
N ALA A 506 -24.46 41.70 -18.35
CA ALA A 506 -24.34 40.96 -19.62
C ALA A 506 -24.01 41.85 -20.84
N THR A 507 -23.78 43.14 -20.62
CA THR A 507 -23.20 44.08 -21.57
C THR A 507 -22.41 45.08 -20.74
N ILE A 508 -21.09 45.13 -20.94
CA ILE A 508 -20.18 45.97 -20.18
C ILE A 508 -19.75 47.10 -21.11
N LEU A 509 -20.02 48.34 -20.71
CA LEU A 509 -19.54 49.54 -21.38
C LEU A 509 -18.55 50.26 -20.47
N THR A 510 -17.46 50.77 -21.03
CA THR A 510 -16.53 51.62 -20.27
C THR A 510 -17.13 52.97 -19.91
N ASP A 511 -16.83 53.47 -18.70
CA ASP A 511 -17.25 54.80 -18.25
C ASP A 511 -16.42 55.92 -18.90
N SER A 512 -16.67 57.17 -18.49
CA SER A 512 -15.90 58.35 -18.95
C SER A 512 -14.45 58.41 -18.48
N LYS A 513 -13.96 57.39 -17.77
CA LYS A 513 -12.55 57.17 -17.41
C LYS A 513 -12.00 55.89 -18.04
N GLY A 514 -12.70 55.33 -19.03
CA GLY A 514 -12.35 54.06 -19.66
C GLY A 514 -12.50 52.85 -18.72
N THR A 515 -13.03 53.04 -17.50
CA THR A 515 -13.06 51.96 -16.49
C THR A 515 -14.22 51.00 -16.74
N PHE A 516 -14.01 49.73 -16.42
CA PHE A 516 -15.04 48.72 -16.36
C PHE A 516 -14.87 47.84 -15.10
N THR A 517 -15.98 47.30 -14.63
CA THR A 517 -16.02 46.20 -13.68
C THR A 517 -16.96 45.15 -14.25
N LEU A 518 -16.49 43.91 -14.34
CA LEU A 518 -17.29 42.76 -14.77
C LEU A 518 -17.21 41.63 -13.77
N GLN A 519 -18.27 40.84 -13.72
CA GLN A 519 -18.38 39.65 -12.90
C GLN A 519 -18.54 38.42 -13.79
N TYR A 520 -17.72 37.40 -13.59
CA TYR A 520 -17.64 36.19 -14.43
C TYR A 520 -17.53 34.91 -13.61
N ALA A 521 -17.71 33.74 -14.23
CA ALA A 521 -17.52 32.44 -13.59
C ALA A 521 -16.63 31.55 -14.46
N CYS A 522 -15.75 30.77 -13.85
CA CYS A 522 -14.76 30.01 -14.59
C CYS A 522 -15.30 28.71 -15.22
N PRO A 523 -14.78 28.35 -16.41
CA PRO A 523 -14.73 26.97 -16.88
C PRO A 523 -13.99 26.03 -15.90
N ALA A 524 -14.02 24.73 -16.16
CA ALA A 524 -13.29 23.76 -15.34
C ALA A 524 -11.78 24.00 -15.43
N GLY A 525 -11.14 24.31 -14.30
CA GLY A 525 -9.71 24.67 -14.27
C GLY A 525 -8.80 23.50 -14.68
N GLY A 526 -7.76 23.80 -15.45
CA GLY A 526 -6.82 22.81 -16.01
C GLY A 526 -7.34 22.07 -17.25
N ALA A 527 -8.57 22.32 -17.70
CA ALA A 527 -9.10 21.84 -18.98
C ALA A 527 -8.92 22.91 -20.07
N PRO A 528 -8.91 22.56 -21.37
CA PRO A 528 -8.70 23.55 -22.41
C PRO A 528 -9.93 24.45 -22.52
N GLY A 529 -9.70 25.74 -22.77
CA GLY A 529 -10.71 26.78 -22.58
C GLY A 529 -10.81 27.30 -21.14
N ASP A 530 -9.95 26.88 -20.20
CA ASP A 530 -9.73 27.63 -18.95
C ASP A 530 -8.85 28.89 -19.15
N GLN A 531 -8.23 29.04 -20.34
CA GLN A 531 -7.44 30.21 -20.72
C GLN A 531 -8.36 31.35 -21.18
N MET A 532 -8.14 32.53 -20.61
CA MET A 532 -9.06 33.66 -20.70
C MET A 532 -8.43 34.84 -21.43
N TYR A 533 -9.22 35.54 -22.24
CA TYR A 533 -8.85 36.84 -22.82
C TYR A 533 -10.01 37.82 -22.80
N LEU A 534 -9.70 39.11 -22.75
CA LEU A 534 -10.67 40.18 -22.97
C LEU A 534 -10.51 40.76 -24.37
N VAL A 535 -11.63 41.18 -24.94
CA VAL A 535 -11.65 42.11 -26.07
C VAL A 535 -12.53 43.31 -25.69
N ALA A 536 -12.04 44.52 -25.95
CA ALA A 536 -12.81 45.75 -25.93
C ALA A 536 -13.05 46.21 -27.37
N THR A 537 -14.29 46.52 -27.74
CA THR A 537 -14.69 46.89 -29.10
C THR A 537 -15.47 48.20 -29.14
N GLY A 538 -15.21 49.04 -30.14
CA GLY A 538 -15.83 50.36 -30.27
C GLY A 538 -15.40 51.35 -29.17
N GLY A 539 -16.19 52.41 -29.01
CA GLY A 539 -15.93 53.48 -28.04
C GLY A 539 -15.29 54.72 -28.67
N ASP A 540 -14.99 55.72 -27.84
CA ASP A 540 -14.48 57.03 -28.23
C ASP A 540 -13.25 57.39 -27.38
N SER A 541 -12.10 57.59 -28.02
CA SER A 541 -10.82 57.99 -27.41
C SER A 541 -10.69 59.50 -27.16
N GLY A 542 -11.70 60.29 -27.54
CA GLY A 542 -11.72 61.76 -27.54
C GLY A 542 -11.76 62.36 -28.95
N SER A 543 -11.47 61.55 -29.98
CA SER A 543 -11.48 61.93 -31.40
C SER A 543 -12.81 61.66 -32.13
N GLY A 544 -13.81 61.10 -31.43
CA GLY A 544 -15.07 60.64 -32.00
C GLY A 544 -15.14 59.10 -32.05
N ALA A 545 -16.35 58.57 -31.85
CA ALA A 545 -16.60 57.13 -31.78
C ALA A 545 -16.03 56.34 -32.98
N ASN A 546 -15.24 55.30 -32.68
CA ASN A 546 -14.49 54.50 -33.65
C ASN A 546 -15.06 53.07 -33.71
N SER A 547 -15.82 52.74 -34.75
CA SER A 547 -16.39 51.40 -34.93
C SER A 547 -15.39 50.32 -35.37
N SER A 548 -14.16 50.70 -35.70
CA SER A 548 -13.07 49.80 -36.11
C SER A 548 -12.01 49.60 -35.00
N LEU A 549 -12.30 50.10 -33.80
CA LEU A 549 -11.51 49.86 -32.60
C LEU A 549 -11.82 48.47 -32.05
N ALA A 550 -10.77 47.64 -31.95
CA ALA A 550 -10.74 46.42 -31.15
C ALA A 550 -9.39 46.31 -30.45
N LEU A 551 -9.40 46.06 -29.14
CA LEU A 551 -8.21 45.93 -28.29
C LEU A 551 -8.31 44.66 -27.45
N MET A 552 -7.18 44.01 -27.17
CA MET A 552 -7.12 42.71 -26.50
C MET A 552 -6.16 42.69 -25.31
N ALA A 553 -6.46 41.83 -24.35
CA ALA A 553 -5.51 41.37 -23.35
C ALA A 553 -5.71 39.85 -23.12
N GLY A 554 -4.69 39.05 -23.42
CA GLY A 554 -4.61 37.65 -22.98
C GLY A 554 -4.28 37.59 -21.49
N LEU A 555 -5.08 36.88 -20.70
CA LEU A 555 -5.05 36.93 -19.24
C LEU A 555 -4.55 35.64 -18.56
N GLY A 556 -4.50 34.52 -19.30
CA GLY A 556 -4.10 33.21 -18.78
C GLY A 556 -5.22 32.43 -18.08
N THR A 557 -4.85 31.48 -17.22
CA THR A 557 -5.81 30.57 -16.53
C THR A 557 -6.82 31.32 -15.66
N CYS A 558 -8.11 31.01 -15.87
CA CYS A 558 -9.26 31.67 -15.25
C CYS A 558 -9.24 31.76 -13.71
N GLY A 559 -8.67 30.74 -13.04
CA GLY A 559 -8.54 30.72 -11.59
C GLY A 559 -7.44 31.64 -11.03
N THR A 560 -6.61 32.24 -11.88
CA THR A 560 -5.41 33.02 -11.53
C THR A 560 -5.34 34.37 -12.26
N LEU A 561 -6.45 34.89 -12.77
CA LEU A 561 -6.47 36.18 -13.48
C LEU A 561 -6.06 37.35 -12.55
N PRO A 562 -5.45 38.42 -13.09
CA PRO A 562 -5.12 39.61 -12.30
C PRO A 562 -6.39 40.30 -11.76
N SER A 563 -6.29 40.96 -10.61
CA SER A 563 -7.40 41.69 -9.98
C SER A 563 -7.81 42.98 -10.72
N SER A 564 -6.92 43.47 -11.58
CA SER A 564 -7.10 44.64 -12.46
C SER A 564 -6.34 44.41 -13.76
N VAL A 565 -6.93 44.80 -14.90
CA VAL A 565 -6.29 44.73 -16.21
C VAL A 565 -6.47 46.01 -17.03
N THR A 566 -5.42 46.46 -17.72
CA THR A 566 -5.51 47.51 -18.73
C THR A 566 -5.57 46.87 -20.11
N LEU A 567 -6.49 47.34 -20.97
CA LEU A 567 -6.53 47.01 -22.39
C LEU A 567 -6.12 48.25 -23.18
N ASN A 568 -5.05 48.13 -23.96
CA ASN A 568 -4.54 49.17 -24.84
C ASN A 568 -3.82 48.56 -26.04
N GLU A 569 -3.20 49.39 -26.87
CA GLU A 569 -2.46 48.97 -28.05
C GLU A 569 -1.28 48.06 -27.70
N VAL A 570 -0.58 48.33 -26.59
CA VAL A 570 0.57 47.54 -26.11
C VAL A 570 0.14 46.13 -25.66
N THR A 571 -0.93 45.98 -24.87
CA THR A 571 -1.46 44.65 -24.53
C THR A 571 -1.99 43.93 -25.76
N THR A 572 -2.51 44.67 -26.74
CA THR A 572 -3.02 44.13 -28.00
C THR A 572 -1.89 43.54 -28.84
N ILE A 573 -0.76 44.24 -29.00
CA ILE A 573 0.44 43.71 -29.68
C ILE A 573 1.01 42.51 -28.94
N ALA A 574 1.22 42.60 -27.63
CA ALA A 574 1.73 41.49 -26.83
C ALA A 574 0.83 40.24 -26.91
N SER A 575 -0.50 40.43 -26.91
CA SER A 575 -1.46 39.34 -27.08
C SER A 575 -1.46 38.78 -28.51
N ALA A 576 -1.39 39.64 -29.53
CA ALA A 576 -1.45 39.25 -30.93
C ALA A 576 -0.22 38.42 -31.35
N TYR A 577 0.99 38.83 -30.95
CA TYR A 577 2.21 38.08 -31.24
C TYR A 577 2.26 36.75 -30.49
N ALA A 578 2.11 36.76 -29.16
CA ALA A 578 2.21 35.55 -28.35
C ALA A 578 1.10 34.52 -28.63
N LEU A 579 -0.10 34.93 -29.05
CA LEU A 579 -1.21 34.03 -29.37
C LEU A 579 -1.36 33.77 -30.88
N SER A 580 -0.47 34.30 -31.73
CA SER A 580 -0.59 34.28 -33.19
C SER A 580 -0.77 32.89 -33.79
N ALA A 581 -0.04 31.87 -33.31
CA ALA A 581 -0.15 30.48 -33.75
C ALA A 581 -1.48 29.80 -33.35
N PHE A 582 -2.21 30.35 -32.37
CA PHE A 582 -3.48 29.84 -31.88
C PHE A 582 -4.69 30.72 -32.26
N ALA A 583 -4.44 31.90 -32.82
CA ALA A 583 -5.46 32.90 -33.14
C ALA A 583 -5.83 32.87 -34.64
N THR A 584 -7.13 32.93 -34.91
CA THR A 584 -7.67 32.89 -36.29
C THR A 584 -8.71 33.97 -36.52
N VAL A 585 -8.76 34.43 -37.77
CA VAL A 585 -9.71 35.41 -38.28
C VAL A 585 -11.04 34.72 -38.56
N ASN A 586 -12.13 35.14 -37.92
CA ASN A 586 -13.45 34.68 -38.32
C ASN A 586 -13.93 35.41 -39.59
N THR A 587 -14.84 34.81 -40.35
CA THR A 587 -15.32 35.36 -41.65
C THR A 587 -16.15 36.65 -41.53
N SER A 588 -16.34 37.16 -40.31
CA SER A 588 -16.97 38.44 -39.99
C SER A 588 -15.97 39.49 -39.47
N GLY A 589 -14.67 39.18 -39.44
CA GLY A 589 -13.58 40.11 -39.11
C GLY A 589 -13.05 40.08 -37.67
N GLY A 590 -13.56 39.22 -36.79
CA GLY A 590 -13.15 39.16 -35.38
C GLY A 590 -12.22 37.98 -35.03
N ILE A 591 -11.34 38.15 -34.05
CA ILE A 591 -10.37 37.13 -33.64
C ILE A 591 -10.99 36.01 -32.78
N THR A 592 -10.55 34.79 -33.06
CA THR A 592 -10.97 33.55 -32.41
C THR A 592 -9.73 32.77 -31.96
N VAL A 593 -9.49 32.66 -30.64
CA VAL A 593 -8.32 31.96 -30.07
C VAL A 593 -8.65 30.49 -29.75
N GLY A 594 -7.79 29.57 -30.18
CA GLY A 594 -7.89 28.12 -29.98
C GLY A 594 -8.58 27.35 -31.12
N ALA A 595 -8.33 27.72 -32.38
CA ALA A 595 -9.04 27.18 -33.55
C ALA A 595 -8.10 26.82 -34.71
N PRO A 596 -8.38 25.71 -35.42
CA PRO A 596 -8.65 25.87 -36.86
C PRO A 596 -9.89 25.08 -37.37
N ALA A 597 -10.45 25.59 -38.48
CA ALA A 597 -11.31 24.95 -39.50
C ALA A 597 -12.49 23.99 -39.15
N LEU A 598 -13.71 24.51 -39.32
CA LEU A 598 -14.87 23.84 -39.98
C LEU A 598 -15.32 22.42 -39.56
N ALA A 599 -15.94 22.34 -38.38
CA ALA A 599 -17.22 21.64 -38.15
C ALA A 599 -17.56 20.38 -38.98
N THR A 600 -17.03 19.22 -38.55
CA THR A 600 -17.78 17.96 -38.63
C THR A 600 -18.22 17.52 -37.22
N THR A 601 -19.15 16.57 -37.10
CA THR A 601 -20.11 16.53 -35.98
C THR A 601 -19.67 15.79 -34.72
N ASP A 602 -18.40 15.39 -34.58
CA ASP A 602 -17.90 14.73 -33.37
C ASP A 602 -16.46 15.13 -33.06
N LEU A 603 -16.27 15.97 -32.02
CA LEU A 603 -15.00 16.52 -31.56
C LEU A 603 -15.05 16.66 -30.04
N SER A 604 -14.30 15.82 -29.32
CA SER A 604 -14.24 15.83 -27.85
C SER A 604 -12.86 15.49 -27.30
N CYS A 605 -12.10 16.50 -26.89
CA CYS A 605 -10.96 16.32 -25.97
C CYS A 605 -11.52 15.94 -24.58
N ASN A 606 -11.46 14.66 -24.22
CA ASN A 606 -12.07 14.16 -22.99
C ASN A 606 -11.16 14.38 -21.76
N ALA A 607 -11.51 15.37 -20.93
CA ALA A 607 -10.79 15.67 -19.70
C ALA A 607 -10.85 14.55 -18.62
N ALA A 608 -11.78 13.59 -18.72
CA ALA A 608 -12.05 12.63 -17.65
C ALA A 608 -11.11 11.40 -17.61
N SER A 609 -10.22 11.22 -18.58
CA SER A 609 -9.42 10.00 -18.73
C SER A 609 -7.93 10.22 -19.03
N GLY A 610 -7.42 11.44 -18.81
CA GLY A 610 -5.99 11.75 -18.99
C GLY A 610 -5.58 11.90 -20.45
N TRP A 611 -6.05 12.97 -21.11
CA TRP A 611 -5.49 13.57 -22.34
C TRP A 611 -5.33 12.71 -23.60
N LEU A 612 -5.76 11.45 -23.60
CA LEU A 612 -5.88 10.64 -24.82
C LEU A 612 -7.07 11.11 -25.66
N SER A 613 -6.81 11.77 -26.79
CA SER A 613 -7.83 11.95 -27.83
C SER A 613 -8.04 10.63 -28.58
N THR A 614 -9.30 10.24 -28.80
CA THR A 614 -9.68 9.05 -29.57
C THR A 614 -10.22 9.45 -30.95
N GLY A 615 -9.64 10.50 -31.54
CA GLY A 615 -10.08 11.14 -32.76
C GLY A 615 -8.89 11.56 -33.64
N ILE A 616 -9.19 12.16 -34.80
CA ILE A 616 -8.20 12.45 -35.86
C ILE A 616 -7.38 13.73 -35.56
N GLU A 617 -7.79 14.54 -34.59
CA GLU A 617 -7.14 15.79 -34.18
C GLU A 617 -6.57 15.69 -32.76
N THR A 618 -5.38 16.29 -32.54
CA THR A 618 -4.68 16.31 -31.24
C THR A 618 -4.95 17.60 -30.46
N CYS A 619 -4.94 17.50 -29.13
CA CYS A 619 -5.37 18.57 -28.25
C CYS A 619 -4.18 19.40 -27.69
N ASN A 620 -3.66 20.40 -28.42
CA ASN A 620 -2.52 21.22 -27.94
C ASN A 620 -2.91 22.27 -26.88
N TYR A 621 -3.38 21.81 -25.72
CA TYR A 621 -3.69 22.67 -24.58
C TYR A 621 -2.44 23.32 -23.96
N THR A 622 -1.30 22.63 -23.94
CA THR A 622 -0.09 23.19 -23.32
C THR A 622 0.53 24.29 -24.15
N GLY A 623 0.62 24.16 -25.48
CA GLY A 623 1.04 25.25 -26.36
C GLY A 623 0.17 26.49 -26.19
N LEU A 624 -1.15 26.31 -26.19
CA LEU A 624 -2.09 27.38 -25.89
C LEU A 624 -1.83 28.02 -24.52
N SER A 625 -1.59 27.22 -23.47
CA SER A 625 -1.29 27.72 -22.11
C SER A 625 0.07 28.40 -22.01
N SER A 626 1.08 27.99 -22.80
CA SER A 626 2.39 28.64 -22.88
C SER A 626 2.32 29.96 -23.64
N ALA A 627 1.66 29.98 -24.79
CA ALA A 627 1.33 31.20 -25.54
C ALA A 627 0.59 32.24 -24.67
N PHE A 628 -0.34 31.81 -23.81
CA PHE A 628 -0.99 32.69 -22.83
C PHE A 628 -0.06 33.21 -21.72
N LYS A 629 1.03 32.49 -21.37
CA LYS A 629 2.07 32.98 -20.45
C LYS A 629 3.04 33.94 -21.16
N ALA A 630 3.36 33.69 -22.42
CA ALA A 630 4.22 34.56 -23.22
C ALA A 630 3.65 35.99 -23.33
N VAL A 631 2.33 36.18 -23.32
CA VAL A 631 1.71 37.51 -23.13
C VAL A 631 2.25 38.21 -21.89
N SER A 632 2.29 37.52 -20.73
CA SER A 632 2.81 38.06 -19.47
C SER A 632 4.34 38.14 -19.37
N ASN A 633 5.07 37.57 -20.34
CA ASN A 633 6.51 37.83 -20.51
C ASN A 633 6.74 39.20 -21.20
N LEU A 634 5.81 39.62 -22.07
CA LEU A 634 5.93 40.83 -22.89
C LEU A 634 5.32 42.09 -22.22
N VAL A 635 4.23 41.95 -21.47
CA VAL A 635 3.46 43.10 -20.94
C VAL A 635 3.01 42.92 -19.49
N ASP A 636 3.08 44.00 -18.71
CA ASP A 636 2.37 44.08 -17.43
C ASP A 636 0.88 44.32 -17.73
N LEU A 637 0.07 43.28 -17.52
CA LEU A 637 -1.37 43.32 -17.76
C LEU A 637 -2.11 44.33 -16.87
N GLY A 638 -1.57 44.70 -15.71
CA GLY A 638 -2.18 45.68 -14.81
C GLY A 638 -2.01 47.10 -15.32
N THR A 639 -0.79 47.49 -15.70
CA THR A 639 -0.48 48.84 -16.20
C THR A 639 -0.72 49.03 -17.70
N GLY A 640 -0.71 47.94 -18.48
CA GLY A 640 -0.72 47.98 -19.94
C GLY A 640 0.60 48.47 -20.55
N THR A 641 1.72 48.33 -19.83
CA THR A 641 3.04 48.76 -20.32
C THR A 641 3.92 47.57 -20.67
N ALA A 642 4.65 47.66 -21.79
CA ALA A 642 5.65 46.66 -22.16
C ALA A 642 6.66 46.51 -21.02
N LEU A 643 6.94 45.27 -20.61
CA LEU A 643 7.95 44.98 -19.61
C LEU A 643 9.33 45.28 -20.19
N THR A 644 10.29 45.78 -19.41
CA THR A 644 11.68 45.92 -19.88
C THR A 644 12.45 44.59 -19.80
N ASN A 645 12.03 43.71 -18.88
CA ASN A 645 12.59 42.38 -18.69
C ASN A 645 11.48 41.43 -18.22
N THR A 646 11.62 40.13 -18.49
CA THR A 646 10.62 39.11 -18.13
C THR A 646 10.48 38.93 -16.60
N PRO A 647 9.27 38.63 -16.08
CA PRO A 647 9.07 38.51 -14.64
C PRO A 647 9.80 37.32 -14.03
N ALA A 648 10.45 37.51 -12.87
CA ALA A 648 11.12 36.43 -12.15
C ALA A 648 10.14 35.30 -11.75
N TYR A 649 10.51 34.05 -12.05
CA TYR A 649 9.65 32.88 -11.89
C TYR A 649 9.42 32.53 -10.41
N LYS A 650 8.18 32.70 -9.93
CA LYS A 650 7.84 32.63 -8.50
C LYS A 650 7.93 31.26 -7.83
N VAL A 651 7.99 30.16 -8.59
CA VAL A 651 7.70 28.82 -8.05
C VAL A 651 8.92 28.17 -7.38
N ASP A 652 10.14 28.61 -7.71
CA ASP A 652 11.39 27.95 -7.29
C ASP A 652 12.37 28.86 -6.51
N LEU A 653 11.99 30.13 -6.28
CA LEU A 653 12.86 31.13 -5.64
C LEU A 653 12.15 31.96 -4.57
N ALA A 654 12.35 31.54 -3.31
CA ALA A 654 11.92 32.26 -2.13
C ALA A 654 12.82 33.48 -1.81
N GLY A 655 12.93 34.41 -2.77
CA GLY A 655 13.51 35.74 -2.54
C GLY A 655 15.04 35.84 -2.64
N ASP A 656 15.67 35.17 -3.60
CA ASP A 656 17.07 35.49 -3.98
C ASP A 656 17.11 36.80 -4.80
N PRO A 657 17.75 37.88 -4.31
CA PRO A 657 17.85 39.15 -5.03
C PRO A 657 18.91 39.16 -6.15
N ASN A 658 19.62 38.05 -6.40
CA ASN A 658 20.65 37.97 -7.43
C ASN A 658 20.11 37.47 -8.79
N ILE A 659 18.91 36.90 -8.83
CA ILE A 659 18.27 36.36 -10.05
C ILE A 659 17.15 37.32 -10.49
N LEU A 660 17.57 38.53 -10.87
CA LEU A 660 16.68 39.65 -11.22
C LEU A 660 16.41 39.70 -12.72
N ASN A 661 15.35 38.99 -13.12
CA ASN A 661 14.78 38.92 -14.47
C ASN A 661 15.68 38.15 -15.46
N ASN A 662 15.07 37.42 -16.39
CA ASN A 662 15.76 36.34 -17.12
C ASN A 662 16.00 36.63 -18.61
N SER A 663 15.25 37.56 -19.20
CA SER A 663 15.47 38.08 -20.56
C SER A 663 15.11 39.55 -20.65
N THR A 664 15.79 40.24 -21.57
CA THR A 664 15.40 41.57 -22.05
C THR A 664 14.22 41.43 -23.01
N VAL A 665 13.26 42.34 -22.88
CA VAL A 665 12.04 42.39 -23.69
C VAL A 665 12.16 43.56 -24.69
N PRO A 666 11.75 43.40 -25.96
CA PRO A 666 11.92 44.40 -27.02
C PRO A 666 10.90 45.55 -26.90
N THR A 667 11.03 46.40 -25.87
CA THR A 667 10.04 47.45 -25.56
C THR A 667 9.89 48.47 -26.68
N THR A 668 10.99 48.85 -27.33
CA THR A 668 10.96 49.80 -28.44
C THR A 668 10.17 49.27 -29.64
N ARG A 669 10.28 47.97 -29.97
CA ARG A 669 9.45 47.32 -31.02
C ARG A 669 7.98 47.25 -30.61
N ILE A 670 7.68 46.77 -29.40
CA ILE A 670 6.30 46.63 -28.92
C ILE A 670 5.59 48.00 -28.89
N ASN A 671 6.28 49.05 -28.42
CA ASN A 671 5.74 50.41 -28.40
C ASN A 671 5.59 51.02 -29.80
N ALA A 672 6.51 50.77 -30.74
CA ALA A 672 6.37 51.23 -32.11
C ALA A 672 5.21 50.53 -32.85
N LEU A 673 5.01 49.24 -32.61
CA LEU A 673 3.84 48.48 -33.08
C LEU A 673 2.54 48.99 -32.43
N ALA A 674 2.57 49.37 -31.16
CA ALA A 674 1.45 49.98 -30.47
C ALA A 674 1.10 51.37 -31.05
N ASP A 675 2.09 52.18 -31.40
CA ASP A 675 1.88 53.44 -32.13
C ASP A 675 1.26 53.19 -33.53
N MET A 676 1.64 52.11 -34.24
CA MET A 676 0.97 51.72 -35.50
C MET A 676 -0.54 51.48 -35.29
N LEU A 677 -0.92 50.78 -34.23
CA LEU A 677 -2.34 50.60 -33.88
C LEU A 677 -3.00 51.94 -33.51
N ALA A 678 -2.32 52.77 -32.71
CA ALA A 678 -2.82 54.07 -32.27
C ALA A 678 -3.13 55.02 -33.44
N SER A 679 -2.44 54.89 -34.59
CA SER A 679 -2.79 55.60 -35.84
C SER A 679 -4.25 55.39 -36.30
N CYS A 680 -4.89 54.31 -35.84
CA CYS A 680 -6.32 54.06 -35.96
C CYS A 680 -7.08 54.34 -34.65
N VAL A 681 -6.60 53.90 -33.48
CA VAL A 681 -7.33 54.00 -32.21
C VAL A 681 -7.54 55.46 -31.73
N GLU A 682 -6.57 56.35 -31.96
CA GLU A 682 -6.70 57.80 -31.70
C GLU A 682 -7.58 58.52 -32.76
N SER A 683 -8.21 57.80 -33.68
CA SER A 683 -9.05 58.36 -34.76
C SER A 683 -10.53 57.99 -34.62
N SER A 684 -11.41 58.69 -35.35
CA SER A 684 -12.85 58.36 -35.50
C SER A 684 -13.11 57.18 -36.46
N GLY A 685 -12.21 56.21 -36.53
CA GLY A 685 -12.24 55.05 -37.44
C GLY A 685 -12.04 55.36 -38.92
N SER A 686 -12.29 56.60 -39.33
CA SER A 686 -12.43 57.03 -40.73
C SER A 686 -11.13 56.93 -41.56
N SER A 687 -9.96 56.95 -40.91
CA SER A 687 -8.63 56.84 -41.53
C SER A 687 -8.09 55.41 -41.56
N CYS A 688 -8.63 54.49 -40.75
CA CYS A 688 -8.03 53.17 -40.53
C CYS A 688 -7.95 52.33 -41.83
N GLY A 689 -8.99 52.40 -42.67
CA GLY A 689 -9.07 51.69 -43.95
C GLY A 689 -8.11 52.19 -45.03
N SER A 690 -7.60 53.42 -44.94
CA SER A 690 -6.59 53.95 -45.87
C SER A 690 -5.17 53.98 -45.29
N GLY A 691 -5.04 53.93 -43.95
CA GLY A 691 -3.77 53.85 -43.23
C GLY A 691 -3.45 52.42 -42.77
N LEU A 692 -3.61 52.17 -41.46
CA LEU A 692 -3.26 50.93 -40.78
C LEU A 692 -3.70 49.67 -41.52
N PHE A 693 -4.99 49.54 -41.85
CA PHE A 693 -5.50 48.29 -42.43
C PHE A 693 -4.98 48.06 -43.86
N ALA A 694 -4.69 49.14 -44.60
CA ALA A 694 -4.10 49.01 -45.93
C ALA A 694 -2.63 48.53 -45.87
N SER A 695 -1.91 48.90 -44.81
CA SER A 695 -0.51 48.47 -44.58
C SER A 695 -0.42 47.09 -43.91
N ALA A 696 -1.27 46.79 -42.93
CA ALA A 696 -1.32 45.50 -42.24
C ALA A 696 -1.80 44.33 -43.13
N LYS A 697 -2.37 44.64 -44.30
CA LYS A 697 -2.97 43.66 -45.21
C LYS A 697 -1.97 42.55 -45.65
N PRO A 698 -2.23 41.27 -45.37
CA PRO A 698 -1.41 40.15 -45.86
C PRO A 698 -1.37 40.04 -47.38
N SER A 699 -0.26 39.51 -47.92
CA SER A 699 -0.08 39.30 -49.36
C SER A 699 -1.11 38.30 -49.90
N GLY A 700 -1.98 38.76 -50.81
CA GLY A 700 -3.11 37.99 -51.34
C GLY A 700 -4.34 37.89 -50.41
N GLY A 701 -4.25 38.34 -49.16
CA GLY A 701 -5.33 38.28 -48.18
C GLY A 701 -6.42 39.34 -48.34
N THR A 702 -7.39 39.31 -47.43
CA THR A 702 -8.34 40.40 -47.18
C THR A 702 -7.71 41.51 -46.35
N GLN A 703 -8.38 42.68 -46.30
CA GLN A 703 -8.00 43.78 -45.43
C GLN A 703 -8.58 43.58 -44.01
N PRO A 704 -7.87 43.94 -42.93
CA PRO A 704 -8.43 43.94 -41.58
C PRO A 704 -9.76 44.67 -41.44
N GLY A 705 -10.66 44.17 -40.59
CA GLY A 705 -11.91 44.83 -40.22
C GLY A 705 -11.78 45.79 -39.02
N ASP A 706 -10.87 45.47 -38.09
CA ASP A 706 -10.60 46.23 -36.88
C ASP A 706 -9.09 46.22 -36.51
N THR A 707 -8.72 46.98 -35.47
CA THR A 707 -7.32 47.11 -35.01
C THR A 707 -6.73 45.85 -34.39
N LEU A 708 -7.55 44.98 -33.82
CA LEU A 708 -7.11 43.71 -33.25
C LEU A 708 -6.75 42.73 -34.38
N GLN A 709 -7.59 42.68 -35.41
CA GLN A 709 -7.32 41.94 -36.63
C GLN A 709 -6.04 42.45 -37.32
N ALA A 710 -5.84 43.77 -37.40
CA ALA A 710 -4.62 44.35 -37.94
C ALA A 710 -3.36 43.97 -37.14
N ALA A 711 -3.46 43.86 -35.81
CA ALA A 711 -2.37 43.39 -34.95
C ALA A 711 -2.00 41.93 -35.24
N LEU A 712 -3.00 41.05 -35.42
CA LEU A 712 -2.77 39.64 -35.77
C LEU A 712 -2.21 39.48 -37.19
N ASP A 713 -2.74 40.21 -38.18
CA ASP A 713 -2.23 40.15 -39.55
C ASP A 713 -0.76 40.58 -39.64
N ILE A 714 -0.33 41.58 -38.84
CA ILE A 714 1.09 41.95 -38.71
C ILE A 714 1.88 40.84 -37.99
N ALA A 715 1.38 40.31 -36.87
CA ALA A 715 2.07 39.26 -36.12
C ALA A 715 2.28 37.96 -36.93
N GLN A 716 1.29 37.57 -37.74
CA GLN A 716 1.35 36.41 -38.66
C GLN A 716 2.08 36.71 -39.98
N ASN A 717 2.48 37.95 -40.23
CA ASN A 717 3.17 38.35 -41.46
C ASN A 717 4.19 39.50 -41.22
N PRO A 718 5.14 39.38 -40.27
CA PRO A 718 5.85 40.55 -39.75
C PRO A 718 6.84 41.20 -40.73
N GLY A 719 7.17 40.52 -41.83
CA GLY A 719 7.93 41.06 -42.97
C GLY A 719 7.07 41.73 -44.07
N ASN A 720 5.73 41.68 -44.02
CA ASN A 720 4.87 42.32 -45.01
C ASN A 720 4.76 43.84 -44.78
N ASN A 721 4.91 44.63 -45.85
CA ASN A 721 4.64 46.08 -45.89
C ASN A 721 5.35 46.95 -44.83
N VAL A 722 6.42 46.45 -44.18
CA VAL A 722 7.09 47.10 -43.02
C VAL A 722 7.41 48.58 -43.24
N ALA A 723 7.89 48.96 -44.42
CA ALA A 723 8.20 50.36 -44.74
C ALA A 723 6.96 51.29 -44.76
N THR A 724 5.75 50.79 -45.08
CA THR A 724 4.52 51.60 -44.99
C THR A 724 3.95 51.60 -43.58
N LEU A 725 4.07 50.49 -42.84
CA LEU A 725 3.72 50.39 -41.42
C LEU A 725 4.52 51.39 -40.56
N LEU A 726 5.85 51.41 -40.70
CA LEU A 726 6.71 52.42 -40.06
C LEU A 726 6.41 53.85 -40.56
N GLY A 727 6.04 53.98 -41.84
CA GLY A 727 5.58 55.24 -42.43
C GLY A 727 4.33 55.84 -41.75
N LEU A 728 3.44 55.01 -41.20
CA LEU A 728 2.32 55.48 -40.37
C LEU A 728 2.85 56.17 -39.12
N VAL A 729 3.73 55.52 -38.36
CA VAL A 729 4.31 56.02 -37.10
C VAL A 729 5.04 57.35 -37.29
N ALA A 730 5.80 57.50 -38.39
CA ALA A 730 6.45 58.78 -38.73
C ALA A 730 5.51 59.87 -39.27
N SER A 731 4.27 59.52 -39.65
CA SER A 731 3.25 60.48 -40.09
C SER A 731 2.35 61.00 -38.97
N MET A 732 2.38 60.36 -37.79
CA MET A 732 1.55 60.72 -36.64
C MET A 732 2.05 62.01 -35.96
N THR A 733 1.13 62.88 -35.59
CA THR A 733 1.41 64.13 -34.83
C THR A 733 1.68 63.89 -33.35
N THR A 734 1.19 62.76 -32.84
CA THR A 734 1.30 62.26 -31.47
C THR A 734 1.65 60.79 -31.55
N GLN A 735 2.65 60.35 -30.79
CA GLN A 735 2.95 58.93 -30.60
C GLN A 735 2.66 58.66 -29.12
N PRO A 736 1.56 57.98 -28.76
CA PRO A 736 1.19 57.77 -27.37
C PRO A 736 2.18 56.93 -26.57
N TYR A 737 2.97 56.09 -27.23
CA TYR A 737 4.00 55.24 -26.60
C TYR A 737 5.40 55.73 -26.94
N SER A 738 5.70 55.90 -28.23
CA SER A 738 6.86 56.57 -28.80
C SER A 738 8.24 55.98 -28.50
N LEU A 739 9.21 56.35 -29.34
CA LEU A 739 10.58 55.85 -29.39
C LEU A 739 11.50 56.39 -28.26
N THR A 740 10.94 56.69 -27.07
CA THR A 740 11.52 57.67 -26.13
C THR A 740 12.29 57.10 -24.94
N SER A 741 12.21 55.78 -24.69
CA SER A 741 13.26 55.06 -23.97
C SER A 741 13.95 54.13 -24.95
N PRO A 742 15.28 54.19 -25.13
CA PRO A 742 16.00 53.02 -25.65
C PRO A 742 15.87 51.87 -24.65
N ASP A 743 15.90 50.65 -25.15
CA ASP A 743 16.19 49.46 -24.34
C ASP A 743 17.65 49.55 -23.86
N PRO A 744 18.09 48.80 -22.82
CA PRO A 744 19.47 48.88 -22.30
C PRO A 744 20.55 48.45 -23.31
N GLY A 745 20.97 49.37 -24.20
CA GLY A 745 21.94 49.16 -25.27
C GLY A 745 21.39 49.41 -26.69
N SER A 746 20.07 49.55 -26.86
CA SER A 746 19.47 49.73 -28.19
C SER A 746 19.46 51.20 -28.67
N SER A 747 19.22 51.40 -29.96
CA SER A 747 18.92 52.70 -30.56
C SER A 747 17.44 52.79 -30.92
N PRO A 748 16.83 53.99 -30.91
CA PRO A 748 15.47 54.21 -31.38
C PRO A 748 15.21 53.57 -32.76
N LEU A 749 14.07 52.91 -32.92
CA LEU A 749 13.72 52.17 -34.14
C LEU A 749 13.79 53.10 -35.37
N ALA A 750 14.71 52.81 -36.30
CA ALA A 750 14.95 53.67 -37.45
C ALA A 750 13.79 53.56 -38.44
N VAL A 751 13.19 54.70 -38.82
CA VAL A 751 12.08 54.76 -39.79
C VAL A 751 12.55 55.06 -41.22
N THR A 752 13.76 55.61 -41.38
CA THR A 752 14.39 55.85 -42.69
C THR A 752 15.91 55.69 -42.61
N GLY A 753 16.52 54.96 -43.56
CA GLY A 753 17.97 54.72 -43.59
C GLY A 753 18.33 53.27 -43.94
N PRO A 754 19.60 52.89 -43.83
CA PRO A 754 20.03 51.48 -43.95
C PRO A 754 19.69 50.66 -42.70
N ASP A 755 19.50 51.31 -41.54
CA ASP A 755 19.27 50.68 -40.23
C ASP A 755 17.78 50.41 -39.94
N VAL A 756 16.91 50.60 -40.94
CA VAL A 756 15.46 50.36 -40.85
C VAL A 756 15.21 48.85 -40.78
N PRO A 757 14.39 48.37 -39.83
CA PRO A 757 14.09 46.94 -39.75
C PRO A 757 13.34 46.50 -41.02
N THR A 758 13.77 45.40 -41.62
CA THR A 758 13.06 44.78 -42.75
C THR A 758 11.94 43.84 -42.29
N ASP A 759 11.82 43.62 -40.98
CA ASP A 759 10.87 42.70 -40.35
C ASP A 759 10.51 43.15 -38.93
N LEU A 760 9.24 43.02 -38.56
CA LEU A 760 8.65 43.43 -37.28
C LEU A 760 8.50 42.29 -36.26
N THR A 761 9.18 41.15 -36.46
CA THR A 761 9.24 40.04 -35.49
C THR A 761 9.70 40.54 -34.11
N LEU A 762 9.16 39.95 -33.04
CA LEU A 762 9.61 40.18 -31.66
C LEU A 762 10.58 39.07 -31.25
N ALA A 763 11.71 39.45 -30.65
CA ALA A 763 12.70 38.53 -30.11
C ALA A 763 12.89 38.78 -28.60
N LEU A 764 12.66 37.76 -27.77
CA LEU A 764 13.05 37.79 -26.35
C LEU A 764 14.49 37.27 -26.22
N THR A 765 15.37 38.10 -25.64
CA THR A 765 16.80 37.82 -25.58
C THR A 765 17.23 37.47 -24.16
N PHE A 766 17.60 36.22 -23.94
CA PHE A 766 18.00 35.65 -22.66
C PHE A 766 19.51 35.79 -22.45
N THR A 767 19.94 37.00 -22.05
CA THR A 767 21.36 37.29 -21.81
C THR A 767 21.87 36.63 -20.53
N GLY A 768 22.76 35.64 -20.67
CA GLY A 768 23.41 35.00 -19.51
C GLY A 768 22.55 33.95 -18.80
N ALA A 769 21.49 33.44 -19.42
CA ALA A 769 20.66 32.36 -18.88
C ALA A 769 21.51 31.13 -18.53
N GLY A 770 21.70 30.87 -17.22
CA GLY A 770 22.37 29.69 -16.64
C GLY A 770 23.86 29.48 -16.94
N LEU A 771 24.36 29.96 -18.08
CA LEU A 771 25.65 29.64 -18.68
C LEU A 771 26.85 30.42 -18.07
N GLY A 772 26.64 31.07 -16.91
CA GLY A 772 27.70 31.64 -16.07
C GLY A 772 28.21 33.04 -16.44
N VAL A 773 27.71 33.66 -17.52
CA VAL A 773 28.18 34.98 -18.02
C VAL A 773 27.08 36.05 -17.97
N GLY A 774 26.94 36.70 -16.81
CA GLY A 774 26.09 37.88 -16.66
C GLY A 774 26.79 39.19 -17.10
N PRO A 775 26.11 40.15 -17.74
CA PRO A 775 26.72 41.38 -18.28
C PRO A 775 27.12 42.42 -17.21
N GLY A 776 26.95 42.11 -15.92
CA GLY A 776 27.04 43.08 -14.81
C GLY A 776 28.35 43.15 -14.03
N VAL A 777 29.35 42.29 -14.29
CA VAL A 777 30.58 42.22 -13.49
C VAL A 777 31.84 42.26 -14.36
N THR A 778 32.70 43.26 -14.13
CA THR A 778 34.02 43.35 -14.77
C THR A 778 34.99 42.33 -14.16
N PHE A 779 34.94 41.10 -14.67
CA PHE A 779 35.88 40.04 -14.31
C PHE A 779 37.30 40.39 -14.80
N ALA A 780 38.27 40.34 -13.88
CA ALA A 780 39.59 40.93 -14.05
C ALA A 780 40.68 39.98 -14.56
N ASP A 781 40.31 38.90 -15.26
CA ASP A 781 41.17 38.27 -16.26
C ASP A 781 40.33 37.85 -17.47
N GLY A 782 40.94 37.91 -18.66
CA GLY A 782 40.24 37.73 -19.93
C GLY A 782 40.31 36.30 -20.47
N SER A 783 40.40 35.27 -19.62
CA SER A 783 40.88 33.93 -20.01
C SER A 783 39.86 32.79 -19.87
N ASN A 784 38.72 33.03 -19.22
CA ASN A 784 37.75 32.01 -18.83
C ASN A 784 36.47 32.10 -19.68
N GLY A 785 36.57 31.72 -20.95
CA GLY A 785 35.43 31.57 -21.86
C GLY A 785 35.15 30.10 -22.13
N GLY A 786 33.97 29.61 -21.74
CA GLY A 786 33.50 28.29 -22.16
C GLY A 786 33.09 28.31 -23.63
N SER A 787 33.47 27.30 -24.41
CA SER A 787 32.92 27.09 -25.75
C SER A 787 31.65 26.25 -25.60
N LEU A 788 30.51 26.83 -25.94
CA LEU A 788 29.26 26.08 -25.99
C LEU A 788 29.20 25.29 -27.29
N ASN A 789 28.53 24.14 -27.26
CA ASN A 789 28.42 23.27 -28.42
C ASN A 789 27.02 23.37 -29.04
N GLY A 790 26.92 23.04 -30.33
CA GLY A 790 25.71 23.17 -31.13
C GLY A 790 24.64 22.11 -30.85
N ALA A 791 24.37 21.85 -29.58
CA ALA A 791 23.41 20.84 -29.12
C ALA A 791 22.31 21.51 -28.28
N MET A 792 21.13 21.68 -28.90
CA MET A 792 19.88 22.03 -28.21
C MET A 792 18.84 20.93 -28.37
N GLY A 793 17.86 20.94 -27.46
CA GLY A 793 16.59 20.22 -27.60
C GLY A 793 15.51 20.86 -26.74
N VAL A 794 14.25 20.51 -26.99
CA VAL A 794 13.12 20.90 -26.13
C VAL A 794 12.43 19.64 -25.61
N ASP A 795 12.08 19.60 -24.32
CA ASP A 795 11.33 18.48 -23.74
C ASP A 795 9.80 18.65 -23.86
N ALA A 796 9.06 17.60 -23.53
CA ALA A 796 7.60 17.59 -23.61
C ALA A 796 6.91 18.63 -22.71
N ALA A 797 7.60 19.24 -21.74
CA ALA A 797 7.09 20.33 -20.91
C ALA A 797 7.41 21.73 -21.47
N GLY A 798 8.13 21.81 -22.59
CA GLY A 798 8.57 23.06 -23.23
C GLY A 798 9.91 23.58 -22.69
N ASN A 799 10.67 22.78 -21.95
CA ASN A 799 11.96 23.23 -21.42
C ASN A 799 13.06 23.09 -22.46
N ILE A 800 13.83 24.15 -22.68
CA ILE A 800 14.98 24.21 -23.59
C ILE A 800 16.22 23.67 -22.87
N TRP A 801 16.91 22.70 -23.46
CA TRP A 801 18.13 22.12 -22.92
C TRP A 801 19.32 22.40 -23.84
N VAL A 802 20.47 22.79 -23.26
CA VAL A 802 21.66 23.28 -23.98
C VAL A 802 22.92 22.56 -23.50
N GLY A 803 23.73 22.05 -24.44
CA GLY A 803 25.03 21.44 -24.18
C GLY A 803 26.19 22.45 -24.12
N ALA A 804 27.05 22.32 -23.11
CA ALA A 804 28.12 23.29 -22.81
C ALA A 804 29.45 22.62 -22.43
N GLY A 805 30.57 23.17 -22.92
CA GLY A 805 31.92 22.80 -22.48
C GLY A 805 32.59 23.94 -21.70
N ILE A 806 33.05 23.67 -20.47
CA ILE A 806 33.87 24.62 -19.71
C ILE A 806 35.35 24.42 -20.08
N PHE A 807 35.97 25.48 -20.59
CA PHE A 807 37.40 25.52 -20.88
C PHE A 807 38.11 26.41 -19.85
N SER A 808 39.06 25.82 -19.13
CA SER A 808 39.99 26.57 -18.28
C SER A 808 41.38 26.58 -18.92
N THR A 809 41.98 27.77 -19.04
CA THR A 809 43.41 27.92 -19.35
C THR A 809 44.30 27.84 -18.10
N ASN A 810 43.70 27.76 -16.91
CA ASN A 810 44.36 27.81 -15.61
C ASN A 810 44.41 26.44 -14.92
N THR A 811 45.56 26.10 -14.30
CA THR A 811 45.89 24.76 -13.77
C THR A 811 45.13 24.35 -12.50
N TYR A 812 44.09 25.09 -12.12
CA TYR A 812 43.34 24.94 -10.86
C TYR A 812 41.82 24.77 -11.06
N GLN A 813 41.35 24.70 -12.31
CA GLN A 813 39.96 24.47 -12.69
C GLN A 813 39.96 23.33 -13.72
N THR A 814 39.16 22.30 -13.51
CA THR A 814 39.05 21.14 -14.42
C THR A 814 38.13 21.47 -15.60
N SER A 815 38.49 21.01 -16.79
CA SER A 815 37.54 20.96 -17.91
C SER A 815 36.34 20.11 -17.51
N ALA A 816 35.14 20.62 -17.76
CA ALA A 816 33.90 19.98 -17.35
C ALA A 816 32.82 20.13 -18.41
N LEU A 817 32.07 19.05 -18.62
CA LEU A 817 30.82 19.06 -19.35
C LEU A 817 29.75 19.72 -18.48
N MET A 818 28.87 20.51 -19.10
CA MET A 818 27.64 20.97 -18.47
C MET A 818 26.45 20.80 -19.42
N ILE A 819 25.30 20.50 -18.83
CA ILE A 819 24.00 20.68 -19.47
C ILE A 819 23.24 21.71 -18.65
N ALA A 820 22.78 22.76 -19.31
CA ALA A 820 21.88 23.76 -18.73
C ALA A 820 20.46 23.50 -19.25
N GLY A 821 19.51 23.38 -18.34
CA GLY A 821 18.09 23.30 -18.65
C GLY A 821 17.40 24.61 -18.31
N PHE A 822 16.48 25.03 -19.16
CA PHE A 822 15.72 26.27 -19.06
C PHE A 822 14.25 25.95 -19.27
N ASN A 823 13.33 26.49 -18.47
CA ASN A 823 11.91 26.31 -18.75
C ASN A 823 11.46 27.09 -20.01
N ALA A 824 10.21 26.93 -20.42
CA ALA A 824 9.58 27.70 -21.51
C ALA A 824 9.50 29.24 -21.29
N LEU A 825 10.10 29.76 -20.21
CA LEU A 825 10.31 31.18 -19.92
C LEU A 825 11.82 31.49 -19.85
N GLY A 826 12.63 30.65 -20.52
CA GLY A 826 14.09 30.61 -20.53
C GLY A 826 14.78 30.44 -19.17
N ALA A 827 14.05 30.23 -18.07
CA ALA A 827 14.60 30.35 -16.72
C ALA A 827 15.22 29.02 -16.23
N PRO A 828 16.40 29.04 -15.59
CA PRO A 828 17.15 27.82 -15.30
C PRO A 828 16.39 26.84 -14.39
N LEU A 829 16.28 25.59 -14.85
CA LEU A 829 15.56 24.49 -14.20
C LEU A 829 16.24 23.93 -12.95
N SER A 830 17.52 24.25 -12.72
CA SER A 830 18.25 23.75 -11.56
C SER A 830 19.17 24.79 -10.96
N GLN A 831 19.05 24.92 -9.63
CA GLN A 831 20.01 25.63 -8.78
C GLN A 831 20.84 24.69 -7.91
N THR A 832 20.69 23.36 -8.01
CA THR A 832 21.51 22.45 -7.22
C THR A 832 22.98 22.58 -7.66
N PRO A 833 23.91 22.94 -6.76
CA PRO A 833 25.33 22.94 -7.09
C PRO A 833 25.75 21.51 -7.44
N ALA A 834 26.62 21.35 -8.44
CA ALA A 834 27.22 20.06 -8.76
C ALA A 834 27.78 19.39 -7.49
N THR A 835 27.44 18.13 -7.27
CA THR A 835 27.74 17.42 -6.02
C THR A 835 29.23 17.46 -5.71
N THR A 836 29.57 17.93 -4.50
CA THR A 836 30.90 18.43 -4.15
C THR A 836 32.06 17.48 -4.50
N LEU A 837 32.89 17.87 -5.46
CA LEU A 837 34.17 17.21 -5.75
C LEU A 837 35.36 18.16 -5.51
N SER A 838 35.72 18.25 -4.22
CA SER A 838 36.89 18.94 -3.66
C SER A 838 36.84 20.49 -3.65
N SER A 839 37.89 21.10 -3.10
CA SER A 839 37.86 22.45 -2.53
C SER A 839 38.29 23.55 -3.51
N GLY A 840 37.40 23.90 -4.44
CA GLY A 840 37.49 25.10 -5.28
C GLY A 840 36.13 25.37 -5.90
N THR A 841 35.38 26.35 -5.38
CA THR A 841 33.94 26.50 -5.65
C THR A 841 33.60 26.79 -7.12
N PRO A 842 32.85 25.90 -7.80
CA PRO A 842 32.07 26.26 -8.97
C PRO A 842 30.66 26.68 -8.52
N THR A 843 30.27 27.92 -8.82
CA THR A 843 28.87 28.38 -8.69
C THR A 843 28.16 28.27 -10.03
N TYR A 844 26.83 28.09 -9.97
CA TYR A 844 25.83 28.17 -11.05
C TYR A 844 25.57 26.91 -11.92
N GLY A 845 24.31 26.48 -11.92
CA GLY A 845 23.49 26.40 -13.13
C GLY A 845 23.40 25.07 -13.90
N GLY A 846 24.41 24.18 -13.83
CA GLY A 846 24.49 23.03 -14.73
C GLY A 846 24.64 21.67 -14.06
N TYR A 847 24.14 20.62 -14.72
CA TYR A 847 24.50 19.23 -14.39
C TYR A 847 25.87 18.90 -14.99
N ASN A 848 26.81 18.47 -14.16
CA ASN A 848 28.14 18.01 -14.56
C ASN A 848 28.23 16.49 -14.41
N PRO A 849 28.30 15.70 -15.50
CA PRO A 849 28.36 14.24 -15.43
C PRO A 849 29.71 13.71 -14.92
N GLU A 850 30.85 14.33 -15.28
CA GLU A 850 32.20 13.86 -14.91
C GLU A 850 33.22 15.03 -14.84
N PRO A 851 33.78 15.38 -13.67
CA PRO A 851 34.70 16.52 -13.52
C PRO A 851 36.20 16.17 -13.65
N ASN A 852 36.57 14.94 -14.04
CA ASN A 852 37.91 14.37 -13.75
C ASN A 852 38.71 13.87 -14.98
N LEU A 853 38.59 14.48 -16.17
CA LEU A 853 39.41 14.09 -17.33
C LEU A 853 40.17 15.26 -17.98
N ASN A 854 41.43 15.01 -18.32
CA ASN A 854 42.37 15.99 -18.89
C ASN A 854 42.44 15.87 -20.43
N LEU A 855 41.27 15.85 -21.06
CA LEU A 855 41.01 15.77 -22.50
C LEU A 855 39.83 16.70 -22.83
N ILE A 856 39.70 17.14 -24.08
CA ILE A 856 38.63 18.05 -24.52
C ILE A 856 37.34 17.23 -24.78
N PRO A 857 36.23 17.46 -24.06
CA PRO A 857 34.98 16.74 -24.25
C PRO A 857 33.84 17.71 -24.60
N ASP A 858 33.39 17.66 -25.85
CA ASP A 858 32.32 18.52 -26.37
C ASP A 858 31.00 17.73 -26.50
N ILE A 859 29.88 18.29 -26.01
CA ILE A 859 28.53 17.73 -26.22
C ILE A 859 28.11 18.07 -27.67
N THR A 860 28.53 17.24 -28.62
CA THR A 860 28.22 17.43 -30.05
C THR A 860 26.82 16.99 -30.45
N SER A 861 26.07 16.33 -29.56
CA SER A 861 24.66 16.00 -29.75
C SER A 861 23.90 15.87 -28.43
N LEU A 862 22.64 16.34 -28.45
CA LEU A 862 21.66 16.20 -27.38
C LEU A 862 20.34 15.77 -28.02
N ALA A 863 19.64 14.84 -27.37
CA ALA A 863 18.31 14.39 -27.77
C ALA A 863 17.47 14.10 -26.52
N ILE A 864 16.15 14.14 -26.63
CA ILE A 864 15.23 14.00 -25.49
C ILE A 864 14.18 12.95 -25.83
N ASP A 865 13.89 12.05 -24.88
CA ASP A 865 12.88 11.00 -25.06
C ASP A 865 11.47 11.39 -24.57
N GLN A 866 10.49 10.53 -24.84
CA GLN A 866 9.08 10.73 -24.47
C GLN A 866 8.82 10.72 -22.95
N SER A 867 9.79 10.26 -22.13
CA SER A 867 9.75 10.38 -20.66
C SER A 867 10.33 11.71 -20.18
N GLY A 868 10.97 12.46 -21.07
CA GLY A 868 11.69 13.70 -20.80
C GLY A 868 13.15 13.48 -20.37
N ASN A 869 13.71 12.26 -20.47
CA ASN A 869 15.12 12.06 -20.13
C ASN A 869 16.02 12.64 -21.22
N LEU A 870 17.18 13.16 -20.81
CA LEU A 870 18.19 13.73 -21.70
C LEU A 870 19.17 12.65 -22.11
N TRP A 871 19.34 12.46 -23.41
CA TRP A 871 20.41 11.67 -23.98
C TRP A 871 21.47 12.64 -24.50
N VAL A 872 22.72 12.47 -24.04
CA VAL A 872 23.87 13.26 -24.49
C VAL A 872 25.06 12.37 -24.83
N ASN A 873 25.94 12.85 -25.69
CA ASN A 873 27.30 12.32 -25.73
C ASN A 873 28.23 13.12 -24.82
N ASP A 874 29.19 12.43 -24.19
CA ASP A 874 30.12 13.03 -23.23
C ASP A 874 31.41 13.57 -23.86
N GLY A 875 31.49 13.65 -25.20
CA GLY A 875 32.69 14.01 -25.95
C GLY A 875 33.87 13.04 -25.86
N THR A 876 33.92 12.13 -24.88
CA THR A 876 34.99 11.12 -24.69
C THR A 876 34.69 9.79 -25.40
N GLY A 877 33.45 9.59 -25.83
CA GLY A 877 32.99 8.42 -26.57
C GLY A 877 32.04 7.52 -25.78
N ASN A 878 31.35 8.07 -24.79
CA ASN A 878 30.22 7.44 -24.14
C ASN A 878 28.94 8.23 -24.46
N VAL A 879 27.81 7.52 -24.47
CA VAL A 879 26.47 8.12 -24.41
C VAL A 879 25.92 7.96 -22.99
N VAL A 880 25.23 8.98 -22.51
CA VAL A 880 24.72 9.08 -21.15
C VAL A 880 23.24 9.50 -21.20
N GLU A 881 22.38 8.66 -20.65
CA GLU A 881 21.00 9.03 -20.30
C GLU A 881 21.01 9.75 -18.95
N ILE A 882 20.29 10.87 -18.82
CA ILE A 882 20.18 11.66 -17.60
C ILE A 882 18.69 11.84 -17.30
N ASN A 883 18.24 11.20 -16.23
CA ASN A 883 16.85 11.26 -15.79
C ASN A 883 16.52 12.67 -15.30
N THR A 884 15.49 13.33 -15.83
CA THR A 884 15.19 14.74 -15.52
C THR A 884 14.28 14.94 -14.31
N SER A 885 13.66 13.88 -13.77
CA SER A 885 12.68 13.96 -12.68
C SER A 885 12.83 12.83 -11.66
N PRO A 886 12.71 13.09 -10.34
CA PRO A 886 12.57 14.39 -9.67
C PRO A 886 13.92 15.08 -9.41
N SER A 887 15.04 14.51 -9.88
CA SER A 887 16.39 15.02 -9.67
C SER A 887 17.31 14.52 -10.78
N LEU A 888 18.12 15.42 -11.36
CA LEU A 888 19.06 15.10 -12.45
C LEU A 888 20.06 14.01 -12.01
N SER A 889 19.94 12.83 -12.61
CA SER A 889 20.84 11.69 -12.37
C SER A 889 21.24 11.03 -13.67
N ALA A 890 22.52 11.09 -14.03
CA ALA A 890 23.08 10.24 -15.07
C ALA A 890 22.91 8.76 -14.70
N GLN A 891 22.41 7.98 -15.66
CA GLN A 891 22.62 6.54 -15.68
C GLN A 891 24.08 6.25 -16.03
N LYS A 892 24.50 4.99 -15.86
CA LYS A 892 25.90 4.60 -16.09
C LYS A 892 26.28 4.86 -17.56
N PRO A 893 27.36 5.62 -17.86
CA PRO A 893 27.81 5.85 -19.23
C PRO A 893 28.01 4.56 -20.02
N VAL A 894 27.48 4.51 -21.25
CA VAL A 894 27.62 3.39 -22.17
C VAL A 894 28.69 3.74 -23.20
N SER A 895 29.80 3.01 -23.16
CA SER A 895 30.94 3.27 -24.04
C SER A 895 30.70 2.72 -25.45
N VAL A 896 30.69 3.63 -26.43
CA VAL A 896 30.30 3.36 -27.83
C VAL A 896 31.32 3.89 -28.84
N GLY A 897 32.32 4.64 -28.41
CA GLY A 897 33.28 5.36 -29.27
C GLY A 897 32.81 6.78 -29.57
N VAL A 898 33.65 7.57 -30.25
CA VAL A 898 33.35 9.00 -30.55
C VAL A 898 32.05 9.11 -31.33
N THR A 899 31.07 9.81 -30.76
CA THR A 899 29.73 9.96 -31.33
C THR A 899 29.46 11.35 -31.90
N GLN A 900 28.57 11.39 -32.90
CA GLN A 900 27.96 12.59 -33.48
C GLN A 900 26.48 12.31 -33.74
N GLY A 901 25.67 13.34 -34.01
CA GLY A 901 24.32 13.26 -34.58
C GLY A 901 23.40 12.20 -33.96
N MET A 902 22.57 12.60 -33.00
CA MET A 902 21.73 11.67 -32.22
C MET A 902 20.24 11.96 -32.39
N ALA A 903 19.43 10.92 -32.41
CA ALA A 903 17.97 10.99 -32.47
C ALA A 903 17.34 9.89 -31.59
N ILE A 904 16.13 10.14 -31.07
CA ILE A 904 15.36 9.14 -30.31
C ILE A 904 14.28 8.55 -31.22
N ASP A 905 14.06 7.23 -31.14
CA ASP A 905 12.96 6.58 -31.88
C ASP A 905 11.62 6.58 -31.10
N GLY A 906 10.55 6.15 -31.78
CA GLY A 906 9.21 6.07 -31.20
C GLY A 906 9.06 5.12 -30.00
N SER A 907 10.08 4.34 -29.65
CA SER A 907 10.15 3.45 -28.48
C SER A 907 11.07 3.96 -27.36
N GLY A 908 11.72 5.12 -27.54
CA GLY A 908 12.64 5.70 -26.57
C GLY A 908 14.09 5.20 -26.67
N ASN A 909 14.47 4.51 -27.75
CA ASN A 909 15.87 4.11 -27.95
C ASN A 909 16.67 5.27 -28.54
N ALA A 910 17.89 5.50 -28.07
CA ALA A 910 18.77 6.56 -28.55
C ALA A 910 19.72 6.05 -29.64
N TRP A 911 19.58 6.59 -30.84
CA TRP A 911 20.37 6.25 -32.03
C TRP A 911 21.41 7.33 -32.31
N PHE A 912 22.65 6.94 -32.62
CA PHE A 912 23.79 7.84 -32.78
C PHE A 912 24.79 7.34 -33.83
N ILE A 913 25.55 8.28 -34.42
CA ILE A 913 26.63 7.96 -35.37
C ILE A 913 27.90 7.62 -34.59
N VAL A 914 28.46 6.42 -34.78
CA VAL A 914 29.72 5.98 -34.17
C VAL A 914 30.90 6.16 -35.12
N SER A 915 31.93 6.87 -34.65
CA SER A 915 33.19 7.13 -35.37
C SER A 915 32.99 7.67 -36.79
N GLY A 916 31.95 8.51 -36.97
CA GLY A 916 31.57 9.14 -38.24
C GLY A 916 31.11 8.18 -39.35
N THR A 917 31.14 6.85 -39.14
CA THR A 917 31.10 5.85 -40.24
C THR A 917 30.22 4.64 -39.95
N ASN A 918 29.58 4.58 -38.78
CA ASN A 918 28.60 3.56 -38.41
C ASN A 918 27.42 4.25 -37.74
N VAL A 919 26.28 3.57 -37.65
CA VAL A 919 25.15 3.95 -36.80
C VAL A 919 24.94 2.84 -35.77
N GLY A 920 24.53 3.18 -34.56
CA GLY A 920 24.10 2.22 -33.55
C GLY A 920 23.12 2.82 -32.56
N ASP A 921 22.54 1.96 -31.71
CA ASP A 921 21.56 2.35 -30.70
C ASP A 921 21.92 1.89 -29.29
N ILE A 922 21.39 2.62 -28.32
CA ILE A 922 21.17 2.16 -26.94
C ILE A 922 19.66 2.10 -26.75
N GLN A 923 19.17 0.92 -26.39
CA GLN A 923 17.77 0.71 -26.10
C GLN A 923 17.36 1.44 -24.81
N ALA A 924 16.07 1.76 -24.66
CA ALA A 924 15.47 2.38 -23.47
C ALA A 924 15.62 1.57 -22.15
N ASN A 925 16.36 0.45 -22.18
CA ASN A 925 16.74 -0.39 -21.04
C ASN A 925 18.24 -0.29 -20.68
N GLY A 926 18.99 0.63 -21.33
CA GLY A 926 20.43 0.83 -21.13
C GLY A 926 21.35 -0.20 -21.79
N THR A 927 20.83 -1.10 -22.64
CA THR A 927 21.66 -2.06 -23.40
C THR A 927 21.96 -1.55 -24.81
N ILE A 928 23.17 -1.81 -25.29
CA ILE A 928 23.55 -1.57 -26.69
C ILE A 928 22.75 -2.55 -27.56
N GLY A 929 22.01 -2.04 -28.54
CA GLY A 929 21.26 -2.83 -29.51
C GLY A 929 22.12 -3.19 -30.72
N ILE A 930 21.78 -2.60 -31.85
CA ILE A 930 22.49 -2.71 -33.11
C ILE A 930 23.78 -1.87 -33.03
N THR A 931 24.89 -2.48 -33.43
CA THR A 931 26.10 -1.76 -33.87
C THR A 931 26.25 -2.06 -35.36
N GLY A 932 26.04 -1.03 -36.19
CA GLY A 932 25.85 -1.20 -37.62
C GLY A 932 27.10 -1.62 -38.39
N THR A 933 26.89 -2.03 -39.64
CA THR A 933 28.01 -2.33 -40.55
C THR A 933 28.74 -1.05 -41.00
N THR A 934 30.07 -1.10 -41.11
CA THR A 934 30.88 0.09 -41.37
C THR A 934 30.70 0.65 -42.78
N LEU A 935 30.07 1.82 -42.85
CA LEU A 935 29.75 2.59 -44.04
C LEU A 935 30.98 3.36 -44.52
N SER A 936 32.09 2.66 -44.77
CA SER A 936 33.44 3.21 -45.00
C SER A 936 33.58 4.17 -46.21
N SER A 937 32.53 4.33 -47.02
CA SER A 937 32.43 5.30 -48.11
C SER A 937 31.78 6.64 -47.71
N TYR A 938 31.29 6.82 -46.48
CA TYR A 938 30.54 8.00 -46.04
C TYR A 938 31.00 8.48 -44.66
N ASN A 939 31.13 9.80 -44.48
CA ASN A 939 31.17 10.43 -43.16
C ASN A 939 29.79 10.98 -42.81
N LEU A 940 29.09 10.35 -41.88
CA LEU A 940 27.79 10.81 -41.37
C LEU A 940 27.96 11.93 -40.33
N SER A 941 26.96 12.81 -40.24
CA SER A 941 26.96 13.98 -39.35
C SER A 941 25.69 14.13 -38.50
N TYR A 942 24.50 13.87 -39.05
CA TYR A 942 23.21 14.03 -38.37
C TYR A 942 22.33 12.80 -38.57
N LEU A 943 21.41 12.57 -37.63
CA LEU A 943 20.34 11.57 -37.70
C LEU A 943 18.97 12.25 -37.52
N ALA A 944 17.94 11.70 -38.17
CA ALA A 944 16.53 12.06 -37.96
C ALA A 944 15.64 10.81 -38.19
N PHE A 945 14.51 10.73 -37.51
CA PHE A 945 13.52 9.67 -37.71
C PHE A 945 12.31 10.17 -38.50
N ASP A 946 11.85 9.37 -39.47
CA ASP A 946 10.49 9.51 -39.98
C ASP A 946 9.46 8.81 -39.06
N VAL A 947 8.20 9.22 -39.15
CA VAL A 947 7.08 8.64 -38.37
C VAL A 947 6.78 7.16 -38.69
N GLY A 948 7.33 6.62 -39.77
CA GLY A 948 7.30 5.19 -40.09
C GLY A 948 8.34 4.37 -39.32
N GLY A 949 9.22 5.03 -38.55
CA GLY A 949 10.36 4.40 -37.88
C GLY A 949 11.57 4.20 -38.81
N GLY A 950 11.58 4.83 -39.98
CA GLY A 950 12.75 4.90 -40.85
C GLY A 950 13.77 5.89 -40.30
N LEU A 951 15.01 5.42 -40.13
CA LEU A 951 16.13 6.27 -39.72
C LEU A 951 16.77 6.89 -40.97
N TRP A 952 17.06 8.18 -40.91
CA TRP A 952 17.73 8.93 -41.98
C TRP A 952 18.99 9.58 -41.44
N ALA A 953 20.03 9.61 -42.27
CA ALA A 953 21.33 10.16 -41.94
C ALA A 953 21.80 11.16 -42.99
N ALA A 954 22.26 12.34 -42.56
CA ALA A 954 23.04 13.22 -43.42
C ALA A 954 24.50 12.77 -43.42
N GLY A 955 25.16 12.84 -44.58
CA GLY A 955 26.56 12.48 -44.67
C GLY A 955 27.29 13.10 -45.85
N LYS A 956 28.55 12.71 -45.99
CA LYS A 956 29.44 13.11 -47.09
C LYS A 956 30.19 11.91 -47.64
N ASN A 957 29.96 11.60 -48.91
CA ASN A 957 30.83 10.74 -49.69
C ASN A 957 32.14 11.49 -50.02
N PRO A 958 33.32 11.04 -49.53
CA PRO A 958 34.59 11.75 -49.74
C PRO A 958 34.99 11.92 -51.21
N ALA A 959 34.40 11.16 -52.14
CA ALA A 959 34.70 11.23 -53.56
C ALA A 959 33.75 12.15 -54.36
N PHE A 960 32.52 12.41 -53.87
CA PHE A 960 31.44 12.91 -54.75
C PHE A 960 30.54 14.03 -54.22
N GLY A 961 30.32 14.20 -52.91
CA GLY A 961 29.42 15.25 -52.40
C GLY A 961 28.89 15.04 -50.99
N GLY A 962 27.94 15.88 -50.59
CA GLY A 962 27.08 15.69 -49.42
C GLY A 962 25.76 15.03 -49.82
N ASP A 963 25.41 13.94 -49.13
CA ASP A 963 24.32 13.02 -49.49
C ASP A 963 23.39 12.77 -48.29
N VAL A 964 22.20 12.21 -48.54
CA VAL A 964 21.20 11.89 -47.51
C VAL A 964 20.73 10.45 -47.69
N LEU A 965 20.83 9.66 -46.63
CA LEU A 965 20.81 8.21 -46.67
C LEU A 965 19.72 7.67 -45.74
N GLN A 966 18.93 6.69 -46.20
CA GLN A 966 18.05 5.93 -45.31
C GLN A 966 18.85 4.77 -44.71
N VAL A 967 18.81 4.63 -43.39
CA VAL A 967 19.54 3.63 -42.61
C VAL A 967 18.56 2.57 -42.11
N SER A 968 18.96 1.31 -42.23
CA SER A 968 18.24 0.14 -41.72
C SER A 968 18.26 0.14 -40.19
N THR A 969 17.08 0.22 -39.58
CA THR A 969 16.86 0.03 -38.14
C THR A 969 16.92 -1.44 -37.70
N LEU A 970 17.41 -2.35 -38.56
CA LEU A 970 17.65 -3.77 -38.27
C LEU A 970 19.14 -4.13 -38.16
N ASP A 971 20.02 -3.42 -38.89
CA ASP A 971 21.46 -3.75 -38.98
C ASP A 971 22.38 -2.53 -39.26
N GLY A 972 21.86 -1.31 -39.24
CA GLY A 972 22.60 -0.07 -39.47
C GLY A 972 23.17 0.08 -40.89
N SER A 973 22.77 -0.77 -41.85
CA SER A 973 23.19 -0.67 -43.25
C SER A 973 22.44 0.46 -43.99
N ILE A 974 23.02 0.99 -45.07
CA ILE A 974 22.31 1.92 -45.96
C ILE A 974 21.26 1.13 -46.74
N SER A 975 19.99 1.44 -46.49
CA SER A 975 18.84 0.91 -47.24
C SER A 975 18.63 1.65 -48.57
N TYR A 976 18.90 2.96 -48.59
CA TYR A 976 18.70 3.83 -49.74
C TYR A 976 19.58 5.09 -49.69
N ASP A 977 19.90 5.67 -50.84
CA ASP A 977 20.62 6.94 -51.02
C ASP A 977 19.77 7.89 -51.87
N ALA A 978 19.39 9.04 -51.30
CA ALA A 978 18.50 10.03 -51.91
C ALA A 978 19.23 11.02 -52.82
N PHE A 979 20.56 11.13 -52.70
CA PHE A 979 21.38 12.03 -53.53
C PHE A 979 22.57 11.28 -54.15
N PRO A 980 22.33 10.28 -55.01
CA PRO A 980 23.40 9.57 -55.73
C PRO A 980 24.24 10.57 -56.53
N SER A 981 25.42 10.89 -56.00
CA SER A 981 26.00 12.21 -56.18
C SER A 981 26.59 12.42 -57.58
N SER A 982 26.19 13.54 -58.20
CA SER A 982 26.65 13.94 -59.53
C SER A 982 27.22 15.36 -59.53
N SER A 983 28.55 15.44 -59.48
CA SER A 983 29.38 16.54 -59.99
C SER A 983 29.58 17.84 -59.18
N SER A 984 29.66 17.80 -57.84
CA SER A 984 30.33 18.88 -57.10
C SER A 984 30.98 18.40 -55.79
N PRO A 985 32.31 18.55 -55.61
CA PRO A 985 33.02 18.10 -54.41
C PRO A 985 32.93 19.09 -53.22
N ALA A 986 32.02 20.07 -53.28
CA ALA A 986 31.92 21.17 -52.33
C ALA A 986 30.63 21.10 -51.50
N SER A 987 30.80 21.25 -50.19
CA SER A 987 29.78 21.34 -49.13
C SER A 987 28.97 20.05 -48.83
N TYR A 988 28.30 20.09 -47.67
CA TYR A 988 27.61 18.97 -47.00
C TYR A 988 26.12 19.28 -46.97
N SER A 989 25.25 18.25 -46.93
CA SER A 989 23.97 18.42 -46.24
C SER A 989 24.28 18.45 -44.74
N THR A 990 24.19 19.62 -44.11
CA THR A 990 24.63 19.86 -42.73
C THR A 990 23.57 19.54 -41.67
N THR A 991 22.37 19.12 -42.07
CA THR A 991 21.21 18.99 -41.17
C THR A 991 20.05 18.31 -41.91
N LEU A 992 19.18 17.63 -41.17
CA LEU A 992 17.89 17.11 -41.63
C LEU A 992 16.79 17.56 -40.68
N ALA A 993 15.58 17.74 -41.22
CA ALA A 993 14.34 17.74 -40.43
C ALA A 993 13.36 16.72 -41.03
N ALA A 994 12.49 16.14 -40.22
CA ALA A 994 11.54 15.09 -40.62
C ALA A 994 10.12 15.45 -40.16
N ASP A 995 9.11 15.25 -41.01
CA ASP A 995 7.72 15.61 -40.69
C ASP A 995 6.81 14.41 -40.35
N GLY A 996 5.58 14.75 -39.94
CA GLY A 996 4.51 13.79 -39.64
C GLY A 996 3.94 13.01 -40.84
N GLY A 997 4.40 13.28 -42.06
CA GLY A 997 4.06 12.54 -43.28
C GLY A 997 5.17 11.60 -43.78
N GLY A 998 6.31 11.58 -43.09
CA GLY A 998 7.50 10.83 -43.51
C GLY A 998 8.26 11.50 -44.67
N HIS A 999 8.10 12.80 -44.83
CA HIS A 999 8.92 13.63 -45.70
C HIS A 999 10.17 14.08 -44.92
N ILE A 1000 11.34 13.89 -45.52
CA ILE A 1000 12.63 14.33 -45.00
C ILE A 1000 13.07 15.57 -45.77
N TYR A 1001 13.35 16.63 -45.02
CA TYR A 1001 13.81 17.92 -45.50
C TYR A 1001 15.32 17.99 -45.36
N GLY A 1002 16.00 17.99 -46.51
CA GLY A 1002 17.45 17.95 -46.59
C GLY A 1002 17.96 18.74 -47.79
N CYS A 1003 19.00 19.54 -47.59
CA CYS A 1003 19.52 20.38 -48.66
C CYS A 1003 20.47 19.63 -49.59
N ASP A 1004 20.55 20.08 -50.84
CA ASP A 1004 21.56 19.57 -51.76
C ASP A 1004 22.97 19.95 -51.29
N GLY A 1005 24.00 19.25 -51.80
CA GLY A 1005 25.38 19.50 -51.39
C GLY A 1005 25.87 20.94 -51.60
N THR A 1006 25.23 21.74 -52.46
CA THR A 1006 25.59 23.16 -52.64
C THR A 1006 25.01 24.07 -51.55
N GLY A 1007 23.99 23.58 -50.83
CA GLY A 1007 23.19 24.35 -49.88
C GLY A 1007 22.26 25.38 -50.52
N THR A 1008 22.24 25.52 -51.87
CA THR A 1008 21.40 26.49 -52.58
C THR A 1008 20.01 25.96 -52.94
N LYS A 1009 19.72 24.70 -52.59
CA LYS A 1009 18.39 24.11 -52.72
C LYS A 1009 18.05 23.27 -51.50
N LEU A 1010 16.85 23.50 -50.97
CA LEU A 1010 16.16 22.59 -50.07
C LEU A 1010 15.48 21.50 -50.92
N ASN A 1011 15.44 20.26 -50.44
CA ASN A 1011 14.68 19.18 -51.07
C ASN A 1011 13.75 18.52 -50.04
N GLU A 1012 12.63 18.04 -50.55
CA GLU A 1012 11.68 17.19 -49.86
C GLU A 1012 11.86 15.76 -50.39
N ILE A 1013 12.02 14.78 -49.50
CA ILE A 1013 12.33 13.38 -49.83
C ILE A 1013 11.30 12.48 -49.14
N GLN A 1014 10.57 11.64 -49.86
CA GLN A 1014 9.62 10.69 -49.26
C GLN A 1014 9.85 9.28 -49.81
N SER A 1015 9.77 8.26 -48.95
CA SER A 1015 9.86 6.83 -49.32
C SER A 1015 11.06 6.45 -50.21
N GLY A 1016 12.17 7.18 -50.08
CA GLY A 1016 13.34 6.98 -50.93
C GLY A 1016 13.18 7.54 -52.35
N SER A 1017 12.73 8.78 -52.48
CA SER A 1017 12.80 9.60 -53.70
C SER A 1017 12.70 11.09 -53.38
N VAL A 1018 13.44 11.94 -54.07
CA VAL A 1018 13.23 13.40 -54.04
C VAL A 1018 11.87 13.69 -54.68
N LEU A 1019 10.95 14.23 -53.88
CA LEU A 1019 9.59 14.55 -54.28
C LEU A 1019 9.52 15.97 -54.87
N ASN A 1020 10.21 16.92 -54.24
CA ASN A 1020 10.35 18.30 -54.71
C ASN A 1020 11.73 18.90 -54.39
N THR A 1021 12.09 19.98 -55.11
CA THR A 1021 13.33 20.74 -54.94
C THR A 1021 13.04 22.24 -55.02
N TYR A 1022 13.53 23.01 -54.05
CA TYR A 1022 13.18 24.41 -53.81
C TYR A 1022 14.44 25.29 -53.81
N PRO A 1023 14.54 26.28 -54.72
CA PRO A 1023 15.73 27.12 -54.84
C PRO A 1023 15.76 28.19 -53.74
N ILE A 1024 16.87 28.27 -53.01
CA ILE A 1024 17.15 29.35 -52.05
C ILE A 1024 17.71 30.52 -52.85
N ALA A 1025 16.98 31.63 -52.86
CA ALA A 1025 17.22 32.74 -53.80
C ALA A 1025 18.39 33.66 -53.42
N THR A 1026 18.85 33.62 -52.17
CA THR A 1026 20.06 34.32 -51.71
C THR A 1026 21.28 33.39 -51.83
N GLN A 1027 22.50 33.94 -51.94
CA GLN A 1027 23.73 33.15 -52.11
C GLN A 1027 24.21 32.47 -50.80
N ARG A 1028 23.30 31.84 -50.06
CA ARG A 1028 23.54 31.25 -48.74
C ARG A 1028 23.29 29.74 -48.81
N ALA A 1029 24.17 28.97 -48.20
CA ALA A 1029 23.91 27.56 -47.93
C ALA A 1029 22.88 27.44 -46.79
N CYS A 1030 22.15 26.32 -46.70
CA CYS A 1030 21.13 26.02 -45.68
C CYS A 1030 21.58 26.02 -44.19
N GLY A 1031 22.77 26.55 -43.91
CA GLY A 1031 23.19 26.90 -42.56
C GLY A 1031 23.55 25.73 -41.66
N THR A 1032 23.27 25.92 -40.37
CA THR A 1032 23.67 25.01 -39.29
C THR A 1032 22.57 24.03 -38.92
N GLN A 1033 21.30 24.43 -38.97
CA GLN A 1033 20.18 23.56 -38.60
C GLN A 1033 18.88 23.88 -39.36
N LEU A 1034 18.14 22.81 -39.69
CA LEU A 1034 16.73 22.80 -40.08
C LEU A 1034 15.89 22.34 -38.87
N VAL A 1035 14.77 22.99 -38.61
CA VAL A 1035 13.77 22.56 -37.62
C VAL A 1035 12.37 22.69 -38.20
N LEU A 1036 11.46 21.81 -37.78
CA LEU A 1036 10.05 21.81 -38.14
C LEU A 1036 9.21 22.12 -36.90
N ASP A 1037 8.14 22.88 -37.07
CA ASP A 1037 7.05 22.90 -36.10
C ASP A 1037 6.05 21.76 -36.37
N GLY A 1038 5.11 21.53 -35.44
CA GLY A 1038 4.01 20.58 -35.65
C GLY A 1038 2.86 21.11 -36.49
N GLN A 1039 3.04 22.23 -37.20
CA GLN A 1039 2.05 22.84 -38.10
C GLN A 1039 2.45 22.64 -39.57
N GLY A 1040 3.72 22.33 -39.84
CA GLY A 1040 4.27 22.14 -41.17
C GLY A 1040 5.00 23.37 -41.72
N HIS A 1041 5.57 24.21 -40.84
CA HIS A 1041 6.56 25.21 -41.22
C HIS A 1041 7.97 24.68 -40.90
N LEU A 1042 8.87 24.82 -41.88
CA LEU A 1042 10.27 24.44 -41.82
C LEU A 1042 11.13 25.70 -41.74
N PHE A 1043 11.93 25.82 -40.68
CA PHE A 1043 12.86 26.93 -40.48
C PHE A 1043 14.29 26.48 -40.75
N SER A 1044 15.00 27.21 -41.61
CA SER A 1044 16.43 27.04 -41.87
C SER A 1044 17.21 28.17 -41.21
N VAL A 1045 18.01 27.81 -40.20
CA VAL A 1045 18.89 28.75 -39.49
C VAL A 1045 20.16 28.92 -40.32
N LEU A 1046 20.15 29.95 -41.17
CA LEU A 1046 21.20 30.24 -42.14
C LEU A 1046 22.45 30.82 -41.46
N ASN A 1047 23.54 30.06 -41.57
CA ASN A 1047 24.90 30.56 -41.44
C ASN A 1047 25.35 31.11 -42.79
N ASN A 1048 25.82 32.36 -42.81
CA ASN A 1048 26.33 33.04 -44.00
C ASN A 1048 27.87 33.09 -44.03
N PRO A 1049 28.56 32.08 -44.60
CA PRO A 1049 29.99 32.17 -44.84
C PRO A 1049 30.29 33.20 -45.93
N SER A 1050 30.64 34.43 -45.53
CA SER A 1050 31.05 35.46 -46.47
C SER A 1050 32.27 35.00 -47.27
N THR A 1051 32.10 34.74 -48.57
CA THR A 1051 33.16 34.26 -49.47
C THR A 1051 34.31 35.26 -49.65
N SER A 1052 34.12 36.51 -49.23
CA SER A 1052 35.13 37.57 -49.12
C SER A 1052 35.91 37.48 -47.80
N SER A 1053 37.16 37.01 -47.86
CA SER A 1053 38.09 37.12 -46.73
C SER A 1053 38.41 38.59 -46.41
N GLY A 1054 37.92 39.11 -45.27
CA GLY A 1054 38.37 40.40 -44.74
C GLY A 1054 37.33 41.32 -44.07
N VAL A 1055 36.03 41.03 -44.13
CA VAL A 1055 34.99 41.80 -43.42
C VAL A 1055 33.99 40.86 -42.76
N GLY A 1056 34.19 40.59 -41.46
CA GLY A 1056 33.32 39.70 -40.69
C GLY A 1056 32.09 40.42 -40.15
N ASN A 1057 30.90 40.01 -40.63
CA ASN A 1057 29.62 40.18 -39.95
C ASN A 1057 28.76 38.97 -40.35
N PHE A 1058 28.69 37.98 -39.45
CA PHE A 1058 27.93 36.74 -39.68
C PHE A 1058 26.49 36.93 -39.25
N ASN A 1059 25.70 37.59 -40.10
CA ASN A 1059 24.28 37.75 -39.85
C ASN A 1059 23.58 36.39 -39.89
N THR A 1060 23.03 35.97 -38.75
CA THR A 1060 22.06 34.89 -38.67
C THR A 1060 20.78 35.34 -39.37
N ASN A 1061 20.42 34.61 -40.42
CA ASN A 1061 19.12 34.75 -41.08
C ASN A 1061 18.33 33.47 -40.81
N ILE A 1062 17.01 33.55 -40.72
CA ILE A 1062 16.14 32.39 -40.64
C ILE A 1062 15.18 32.45 -41.81
N ASP A 1063 15.25 31.46 -42.71
CA ASP A 1063 14.32 31.31 -43.83
C ASP A 1063 13.23 30.30 -43.43
N GLU A 1064 11.97 30.62 -43.70
CA GLU A 1064 10.81 29.78 -43.37
C GLU A 1064 10.14 29.29 -44.66
N PHE A 1065 9.80 28.01 -44.70
CA PHE A 1065 9.15 27.34 -45.82
C PHE A 1065 7.93 26.55 -45.32
N THR A 1066 6.92 26.36 -46.16
CA THR A 1066 5.93 25.28 -45.90
C THR A 1066 6.61 23.90 -45.99
N THR A 1067 5.97 22.85 -45.48
CA THR A 1067 6.28 21.44 -45.83
C THR A 1067 6.20 21.19 -47.33
N GLY A 1068 5.34 21.92 -48.05
CA GLY A 1068 5.37 22.00 -49.52
C GLY A 1068 6.51 22.88 -50.09
N GLY A 1069 7.56 23.15 -49.31
CA GLY A 1069 8.82 23.88 -49.60
C GLY A 1069 8.69 25.29 -50.17
N LYS A 1070 7.49 25.85 -50.18
CA LYS A 1070 7.26 27.22 -50.64
C LYS A 1070 7.74 28.17 -49.54
N LEU A 1071 8.72 29.02 -49.84
CA LEU A 1071 9.18 30.08 -48.93
C LEU A 1071 7.99 30.96 -48.49
N ILE A 1072 7.91 31.18 -47.18
CA ILE A 1072 6.91 32.01 -46.48
C ILE A 1072 7.55 33.35 -46.09
N SER A 1073 8.76 33.31 -45.52
CA SER A 1073 9.53 34.49 -45.10
C SER A 1073 9.89 35.41 -46.29
N PRO A 1074 10.20 36.70 -46.06
CA PRO A 1074 10.29 37.68 -47.15
C PRO A 1074 11.44 37.39 -48.13
N LEU A 1075 11.05 37.17 -49.41
CA LEU A 1075 11.80 36.80 -50.63
C LEU A 1075 13.19 37.42 -50.88
N ALA A 1076 13.60 38.44 -50.12
CA ALA A 1076 14.86 39.15 -50.28
C ALA A 1076 15.90 38.86 -49.18
N ASN A 1077 15.47 38.60 -47.94
CA ASN A 1077 16.34 38.65 -46.76
C ASN A 1077 16.10 37.57 -45.69
N GLY A 1078 14.89 37.00 -45.56
CA GLY A 1078 14.53 36.18 -44.40
C GLY A 1078 14.48 36.96 -43.06
N TYR A 1079 14.22 36.26 -41.96
CA TYR A 1079 14.24 36.85 -40.62
C TYR A 1079 15.69 37.11 -40.19
N THR A 1080 16.15 38.35 -40.32
CA THR A 1080 17.53 38.72 -39.93
C THR A 1080 17.59 39.13 -38.47
N GLY A 1081 18.30 38.36 -37.65
CA GLY A 1081 18.60 38.70 -36.24
C GLY A 1081 19.58 39.87 -36.07
N THR A 1082 19.73 40.69 -37.11
CA THR A 1082 20.71 41.78 -37.25
C THR A 1082 20.10 43.08 -37.76
N SER A 1083 18.79 43.12 -38.00
CA SER A 1083 18.06 44.36 -38.32
C SER A 1083 17.54 45.09 -37.09
N SER A 1084 17.93 44.63 -35.89
CA SER A 1084 17.68 45.30 -34.62
C SER A 1084 18.97 45.63 -33.88
N THR A 1085 18.89 46.69 -33.08
CA THR A 1085 19.86 46.99 -32.02
C THR A 1085 19.55 46.22 -30.72
N GLU A 1086 18.72 45.18 -30.83
CA GLU A 1086 18.57 44.08 -29.85
C GLU A 1086 19.52 42.91 -30.18
N THR A 1087 20.33 43.04 -31.24
CA THR A 1087 21.61 42.34 -31.32
C THR A 1087 22.35 42.54 -29.99
N PRO A 1088 22.83 41.47 -29.32
CA PRO A 1088 23.66 41.66 -28.12
C PRO A 1088 24.83 42.56 -28.52
N THR A 1089 25.17 43.56 -27.70
CA THR A 1089 26.02 44.68 -28.14
C THR A 1089 27.46 44.24 -28.40
N LEU A 1090 27.76 43.78 -29.62
CA LEU A 1090 29.08 43.35 -30.05
C LEU A 1090 30.05 44.54 -30.05
N ILE A 1091 31.04 44.50 -29.14
CA ILE A 1091 32.18 45.43 -29.13
C ILE A 1091 33.16 45.02 -30.25
N THR A 1092 32.91 45.47 -31.48
CA THR A 1092 33.67 45.11 -32.68
C THR A 1092 35.14 45.52 -32.61
N ASP A 1093 36.01 44.61 -32.20
CA ASP A 1093 37.47 44.73 -32.37
C ASP A 1093 37.86 44.43 -33.82
N THR A 1094 38.41 45.42 -34.51
CA THR A 1094 38.75 45.35 -35.93
C THR A 1094 40.01 44.53 -36.24
N ASN A 1095 40.68 43.93 -35.25
CA ASN A 1095 42.09 43.51 -35.37
C ASN A 1095 42.36 41.99 -35.32
N VAL A 1096 41.35 41.12 -35.20
CA VAL A 1096 41.57 39.65 -35.09
C VAL A 1096 40.91 38.87 -36.22
N LEU A 1097 41.72 38.18 -37.03
CA LEU A 1097 41.27 37.25 -38.08
C LEU A 1097 41.27 35.81 -37.54
N GLY A 1098 40.15 35.41 -36.93
CA GLY A 1098 39.84 34.02 -36.56
C GLY A 1098 38.37 33.75 -36.78
N ASN A 1099 38.00 32.54 -37.22
CA ASN A 1099 36.62 32.24 -37.62
C ASN A 1099 35.63 32.35 -36.45
N PRO A 1100 34.57 33.17 -36.59
CA PRO A 1100 33.35 33.02 -35.81
C PRO A 1100 32.72 31.64 -35.98
N VAL A 1101 31.99 31.20 -34.96
CA VAL A 1101 31.07 30.06 -35.03
C VAL A 1101 29.65 30.62 -34.97
N PRO A 1102 28.93 30.74 -36.11
CA PRO A 1102 27.59 31.34 -36.15
C PRO A 1102 26.52 30.45 -35.52
N GLY A 1103 25.34 31.03 -35.22
CA GLY A 1103 24.17 30.42 -34.57
C GLY A 1103 24.14 28.89 -34.60
N ILE A 1104 24.48 28.28 -33.46
CA ILE A 1104 25.03 26.92 -33.42
C ILE A 1104 23.97 25.82 -33.37
N SER A 1105 22.76 26.16 -32.92
CA SER A 1105 21.60 25.27 -32.91
C SER A 1105 20.32 26.07 -32.72
N ALA A 1106 19.18 25.44 -33.02
CA ALA A 1106 17.85 25.93 -32.72
C ALA A 1106 16.89 24.77 -32.42
N ALA A 1107 15.75 25.08 -31.83
CA ALA A 1107 14.64 24.15 -31.60
C ALA A 1107 13.31 24.91 -31.48
N ILE A 1108 12.19 24.24 -31.69
CA ILE A 1108 10.84 24.82 -31.55
C ILE A 1108 10.17 24.21 -30.33
N ASP A 1109 9.45 25.04 -29.58
CA ASP A 1109 8.79 24.62 -28.35
C ASP A 1109 7.32 24.20 -28.56
N SER A 1110 6.63 23.87 -27.47
CA SER A 1110 5.22 23.46 -27.51
C SER A 1110 4.24 24.56 -27.96
N SER A 1111 4.67 25.83 -27.91
CA SER A 1111 3.93 27.03 -28.30
C SER A 1111 3.97 27.25 -29.82
N GLY A 1112 5.03 26.75 -30.48
CA GLY A 1112 5.36 27.06 -31.88
C GLY A 1112 6.37 28.21 -32.02
N ASP A 1113 6.98 28.67 -30.92
CA ASP A 1113 7.98 29.72 -30.93
C ASP A 1113 9.38 29.13 -31.13
N LEU A 1114 10.21 29.83 -31.92
CA LEU A 1114 11.54 29.33 -32.32
C LEU A 1114 12.62 29.83 -31.36
N TRP A 1115 13.33 28.88 -30.75
CA TRP A 1115 14.46 29.13 -29.87
C TRP A 1115 15.77 28.93 -30.65
N VAL A 1116 16.66 29.93 -30.65
CA VAL A 1116 17.97 29.89 -31.34
C VAL A 1116 19.09 30.23 -30.35
N LEU A 1117 20.14 29.40 -30.32
CA LEU A 1117 21.35 29.67 -29.54
C LEU A 1117 22.37 30.42 -30.40
N ASN A 1118 22.46 31.74 -30.17
CA ASN A 1118 23.42 32.60 -30.83
C ASN A 1118 24.74 32.66 -30.06
N ALA A 1119 25.87 32.57 -30.76
CA ALA A 1119 27.21 32.50 -30.17
C ALA A 1119 28.04 33.74 -30.54
N ASP A 1120 28.72 34.35 -29.56
CA ASP A 1120 29.56 35.53 -29.78
C ASP A 1120 31.06 35.19 -29.68
N SER A 1121 31.83 35.65 -30.68
CA SER A 1121 33.20 35.22 -30.92
C SER A 1121 34.15 36.41 -31.04
N PHE A 1122 34.80 36.79 -29.94
CA PHE A 1122 35.82 37.85 -29.94
C PHE A 1122 37.24 37.28 -30.05
N GLY A 1123 37.59 36.87 -31.26
CA GLY A 1123 38.90 36.31 -31.57
C GLY A 1123 39.11 34.96 -30.89
N SER A 1124 40.22 34.80 -30.15
CA SER A 1124 40.51 33.58 -29.40
C SER A 1124 39.65 33.38 -28.15
N ASN A 1125 38.81 34.37 -27.78
CA ASN A 1125 38.12 34.39 -26.50
C ASN A 1125 36.60 34.53 -26.75
N VAL A 1126 35.86 33.43 -26.60
CA VAL A 1126 34.38 33.43 -26.53
C VAL A 1126 33.96 34.21 -25.28
N ARG A 1127 33.04 35.18 -25.41
CA ARG A 1127 32.64 36.07 -24.29
C ARG A 1127 31.20 35.89 -23.81
N GLY A 1128 30.39 35.12 -24.52
CA GLY A 1128 29.07 34.70 -24.07
C GLY A 1128 28.14 34.33 -25.22
N ASN A 1129 27.09 33.60 -24.91
CA ASN A 1129 26.06 33.23 -25.86
C ASN A 1129 24.72 33.77 -25.39
N ALA A 1130 23.84 34.09 -26.34
CA ALA A 1130 22.47 34.49 -26.08
C ALA A 1130 21.52 33.40 -26.59
N LEU A 1131 20.66 32.90 -25.72
CA LEU A 1131 19.49 32.15 -26.14
C LEU A 1131 18.41 33.18 -26.55
N VAL A 1132 17.78 33.00 -27.71
CA VAL A 1132 16.82 33.95 -28.27
C VAL A 1132 15.55 33.21 -28.68
N GLU A 1133 14.40 33.69 -28.20
CA GLU A 1133 13.05 33.20 -28.50
C GLU A 1133 12.41 34.17 -29.51
N TYR A 1134 12.10 33.67 -30.71
CA TYR A 1134 11.46 34.44 -31.79
C TYR A 1134 9.96 34.17 -31.77
N ILE A 1135 9.19 35.17 -31.31
CA ILE A 1135 7.77 35.01 -31.02
C ILE A 1135 6.92 35.23 -32.27
N GLY A 1136 6.02 34.29 -32.52
CA GLY A 1136 4.99 34.37 -33.55
C GLY A 1136 5.44 34.06 -34.98
N ILE A 1137 6.68 33.58 -35.18
CA ILE A 1137 7.16 33.20 -36.52
C ILE A 1137 6.61 31.84 -37.01
N GLY A 1138 6.08 31.00 -36.12
CA GLY A 1138 5.36 29.75 -36.47
C GLY A 1138 3.87 29.93 -36.78
N ALA A 1139 3.41 31.17 -36.93
CA ALA A 1139 1.99 31.47 -37.03
C ALA A 1139 1.47 31.43 -38.48
N PRO A 1140 0.43 30.63 -38.79
CA PRO A 1140 0.13 30.24 -40.16
C PRO A 1140 -0.43 31.38 -41.03
N VAL A 1141 0.26 31.69 -42.13
CA VAL A 1141 -0.29 32.53 -43.20
C VAL A 1141 -1.49 31.84 -43.85
N ILE A 1142 -2.69 32.42 -43.66
CA ILE A 1142 -3.96 31.73 -43.91
C ILE A 1142 -4.18 31.40 -45.40
N THR A 1143 -4.06 30.11 -45.74
CA THR A 1143 -4.81 29.50 -46.85
C THR A 1143 -5.57 28.26 -46.35
N PRO A 1144 -6.89 28.17 -46.56
CA PRO A 1144 -7.67 27.04 -46.06
C PRO A 1144 -7.44 25.76 -46.88
N ALA A 1145 -7.33 24.65 -46.14
CA ALA A 1145 -7.31 23.25 -46.60
C ALA A 1145 -6.05 22.73 -47.33
N SER A 1146 -5.17 22.10 -46.55
CA SER A 1146 -4.63 20.77 -46.89
C SER A 1146 -4.97 19.80 -45.75
N THR A 1147 -5.95 18.93 -45.99
CA THR A 1147 -6.47 17.97 -44.99
C THR A 1147 -5.60 16.72 -44.85
N ALA A 1148 -5.52 16.22 -43.61
CA ALA A 1148 -5.29 14.81 -43.25
C ALA A 1148 -3.87 14.22 -43.45
N LEU A 1149 -3.14 14.09 -42.33
CA LEU A 1149 -2.07 13.10 -42.06
C LEU A 1149 -2.03 12.83 -40.53
N ALA A 1150 -3.00 12.19 -39.86
CA ALA A 1150 -4.03 11.23 -40.27
C ALA A 1150 -3.53 9.82 -40.68
N ASN A 1151 -2.50 9.29 -40.02
CA ASN A 1151 -2.28 7.83 -39.92
C ASN A 1151 -1.68 7.30 -38.58
N GLY A 1152 -1.34 8.16 -37.61
CA GLY A 1152 -1.46 7.81 -36.17
C GLY A 1152 -0.36 6.95 -35.53
N LEU A 1153 0.92 7.25 -35.77
CA LEU A 1153 2.10 6.73 -35.05
C LEU A 1153 3.13 7.87 -34.95
N LEU A 1154 3.78 8.22 -33.83
CA LEU A 1154 3.73 7.78 -32.42
C LEU A 1154 4.07 8.96 -31.49
N GLY A 1155 3.70 8.90 -30.20
CA GLY A 1155 4.61 9.33 -29.13
C GLY A 1155 4.67 10.79 -28.66
N VAL A 1156 3.54 11.40 -28.29
CA VAL A 1156 3.46 12.61 -27.42
C VAL A 1156 4.02 13.93 -28.00
N ARG A 1157 3.10 14.68 -28.63
CA ARG A 1157 3.13 16.12 -29.00
C ARG A 1157 3.87 16.51 -30.29
N PRO A 1158 3.32 17.48 -31.05
CA PRO A 1158 1.95 18.04 -30.96
C PRO A 1158 0.81 17.05 -31.25
#